data_AF-S4XK26-F1
#
_entry.id   AF-S4XK26-F1
#
_cell.length_a   1.000
_cell.length_b   1.000
_cell.length_c   1.000
_cell.angle_alpha   90.00
_cell.angle_beta   90.00
_cell.angle_gamma   90.00
#
_symmetry.space_group_name_H-M   'P 1'
#
loop_
_entity.id
_entity.type
_entity.pdbx_description
1 polymer ?
#
loop_
_entity_poly.entity_id
_entity_poly.type
_entity_poly.pdbx_seq_one_letter_code
_entity_poly.pdbx_strand_id
1 'polypeptide(L)'
;MNVNDDRDERGPEGALRDEDPSGSHAAGRKAAAEGSSGAGEGAPAGGAARDEEQGGAAADDGAADDGAAADDGEPEAAPPPRGPSMWDILRDSFFTFDRRTLGFTRILLGFFLIGDLFRRTWAWNDMFADIGVLPNHVNLWRPQGSGNFSLVNAFSTPGELAVLWVVIFATYVCLLIGWKTKLMQVLSLVFVTSMNGRVLLIENGGYVVHNLLLLWTCFLPLGDRFSLDALLASMKRSRERTADDLNDRTAVDDPRKPNDHVTLVGPILLIQIAAIYFFNVVHKTGPAWKNGTAIHYVLYVDRMVTPIVADIRDYAPKFLILFMTKMVIAFEAAMPVCLLSPLGRVWARRLALVMMNVLHVGFGTTFVLGPFAWALCVFSTLLFGREDWEIAARTMRRAHRARVVLFDPRSPGAVLACRVLKRMDRFGLLTFEASSSAAHGLAARRPDGKGVEGALALADLVAAIPLGPAVAWALRLPLVRDAVTTAMAAAHRRSLGRALGARIPERSEVAPPPAPLRLAGRKALVALREVGALVMFAGAVNQAAVELWVIKNRWKVPHPEETRVLAQKLRFLQGWFMFSPNPVMDDGTIVVDAVTVDGRHIDPFTGKPPNFDLLNAKSFAYTQIWCDYFARIKLPANTSYRDAMKEYMYRYPERTGRPEDAIVSGDVYWVKDWNPKWGSTQSYGEERERLFSFHNPKAQARAQAEPPGEPAQTDQSPAN
;
A
#
# COMPACT_ATOMS: atom_id res chain seq x y z
N MET A 1 -15.24 -7.41 14.92
CA MET A 1 -16.18 -6.36 15.39
C MET A 1 -17.52 -6.73 14.79
N ASN A 2 -18.33 -7.49 15.52
CA ASN A 2 -19.64 -7.97 15.07
C ASN A 2 -20.69 -7.09 15.73
N VAL A 3 -21.36 -6.25 14.96
CA VAL A 3 -22.60 -5.60 15.36
C VAL A 3 -23.48 -5.55 14.14
N ASN A 4 -24.56 -6.33 14.17
CA ASN A 4 -25.82 -6.14 13.48
C ASN A 4 -26.65 -7.36 13.86
N ASP A 5 -27.21 -7.31 15.05
CA ASP A 5 -28.48 -7.94 15.35
C ASP A 5 -29.37 -6.84 15.93
N ASP A 6 -30.68 -6.96 15.71
CA ASP A 6 -31.75 -6.05 16.11
C ASP A 6 -32.03 -4.86 15.16
N ARG A 7 -32.77 -5.17 14.08
CA ARG A 7 -33.78 -4.24 13.56
C ARG A 7 -35.15 -4.78 13.95
N ASP A 8 -35.76 -4.13 14.93
CA ASP A 8 -37.16 -4.27 15.27
C ASP A 8 -38.04 -3.95 14.05
N GLU A 9 -38.78 -4.95 13.60
CA GLU A 9 -39.95 -4.79 12.75
C GLU A 9 -41.08 -4.17 13.59
N ARG A 10 -41.32 -2.87 13.43
CA ARG A 10 -42.61 -2.23 13.74
C ARG A 10 -42.70 -0.90 13.01
N GLY A 11 -43.16 -0.94 11.77
CA GLY A 11 -43.69 0.25 11.07
C GLY A 11 -45.16 0.47 11.48
N PRO A 12 -45.64 1.72 11.54
CA PRO A 12 -47.04 1.99 11.80
C PRO A 12 -47.87 1.79 10.51
N GLU A 13 -48.89 0.95 10.61
CA GLU A 13 -50.02 0.88 9.68
C GLU A 13 -50.82 2.18 9.71
N GLY A 14 -51.36 2.60 8.56
CA GLY A 14 -52.48 3.54 8.54
C GLY A 14 -52.70 4.28 7.22
N ALA A 15 -53.83 3.92 6.59
CA ALA A 15 -54.60 4.67 5.59
C ALA A 15 -54.09 4.69 4.13
N LEU A 16 -54.72 3.88 3.27
CA LEU A 16 -55.97 4.25 2.58
C LEU A 16 -56.56 3.02 1.85
N ARG A 17 -57.88 2.92 1.92
CA ARG A 17 -58.75 1.85 1.41
C ARG A 17 -59.34 2.27 0.05
N ASP A 18 -59.96 1.27 -0.59
CA ASP A 18 -60.98 1.35 -1.66
C ASP A 18 -60.38 1.57 -3.09
N GLU A 19 -60.68 0.82 -4.15
CA GLU A 19 -61.74 -0.13 -4.51
C GLU A 19 -61.24 -1.14 -5.57
N ASP A 20 -61.83 -2.33 -5.60
CA ASP A 20 -61.91 -3.25 -6.76
C ASP A 20 -63.39 -3.68 -6.81
N PRO A 21 -64.07 -3.81 -7.97
CA PRO A 21 -64.00 -5.11 -8.67
C PRO A 21 -64.33 -5.10 -10.18
N SER A 22 -63.78 -6.07 -10.94
CA SER A 22 -64.46 -6.92 -11.96
C SER A 22 -63.42 -7.49 -12.96
N GLY A 23 -63.44 -8.73 -13.43
CA GLY A 23 -64.30 -9.89 -13.22
C GLY A 23 -63.68 -11.14 -13.88
N SER A 24 -63.81 -12.29 -13.21
CA SER A 24 -64.44 -13.52 -13.73
C SER A 24 -64.03 -14.07 -15.11
N HIS A 25 -63.38 -15.24 -15.12
CA HIS A 25 -63.85 -16.53 -15.69
C HIS A 25 -62.69 -17.54 -15.61
N ALA A 26 -62.72 -18.56 -14.75
CA ALA A 26 -63.50 -19.80 -14.78
C ALA A 26 -62.67 -21.02 -15.25
N ALA A 27 -62.54 -21.99 -14.33
CA ALA A 27 -62.49 -23.46 -14.47
C ALA A 27 -61.45 -24.13 -15.42
N GLY A 28 -60.91 -25.34 -15.16
CA GLY A 28 -61.05 -26.29 -14.08
C GLY A 28 -60.28 -27.60 -14.39
N ARG A 29 -59.88 -28.30 -13.31
CA ARG A 29 -59.71 -29.76 -13.11
C ARG A 29 -59.01 -30.68 -14.14
N LYS A 30 -58.00 -31.38 -13.59
CA LYS A 30 -57.74 -32.85 -13.50
C LYS A 30 -57.23 -33.67 -14.72
N ALA A 31 -56.09 -34.33 -14.45
CA ALA A 31 -55.80 -35.78 -14.49
C ALA A 31 -55.27 -36.48 -15.77
N ALA A 32 -54.08 -37.07 -15.60
CA ALA A 32 -53.63 -38.44 -15.88
C ALA A 32 -53.49 -39.02 -17.31
N ALA A 33 -52.22 -39.37 -17.61
CA ALA A 33 -51.70 -40.68 -18.05
C ALA A 33 -51.75 -41.14 -19.53
N GLU A 34 -50.58 -41.66 -19.94
CA GLU A 34 -50.29 -42.76 -20.89
C GLU A 34 -50.42 -42.59 -22.41
N GLY A 35 -49.47 -43.23 -23.12
CA GLY A 35 -49.70 -43.79 -24.46
C GLY A 35 -48.61 -43.54 -25.51
N SER A 36 -47.83 -44.57 -25.82
CA SER A 36 -46.72 -44.58 -26.80
C SER A 36 -47.15 -44.86 -28.24
N SER A 37 -46.33 -44.47 -29.24
CA SER A 37 -46.06 -45.19 -30.51
C SER A 37 -44.87 -44.49 -31.21
N GLY A 38 -43.98 -45.08 -32.00
CA GLY A 38 -43.90 -46.43 -32.57
C GLY A 38 -42.47 -46.78 -33.03
N ALA A 39 -42.34 -47.97 -33.59
CA ALA A 39 -41.12 -48.75 -33.82
C ALA A 39 -40.43 -48.52 -35.18
N GLY A 40 -39.22 -49.09 -35.34
CA GLY A 40 -38.55 -49.34 -36.62
C GLY A 40 -37.19 -50.05 -36.45
N GLU A 41 -37.15 -51.34 -36.80
CA GLU A 41 -35.99 -52.26 -36.77
C GLU A 41 -35.01 -52.08 -37.96
N GLY A 42 -33.79 -52.63 -37.84
CA GLY A 42 -33.01 -53.10 -39.00
C GLY A 42 -31.48 -53.02 -38.89
N ALA A 43 -30.83 -54.16 -38.67
CA ALA A 43 -29.38 -54.43 -38.83
C ALA A 43 -28.95 -54.41 -40.34
N PRO A 44 -27.72 -54.73 -40.81
CA PRO A 44 -26.73 -55.67 -40.26
C PRO A 44 -25.22 -55.33 -40.45
N ALA A 45 -24.40 -56.33 -40.12
CA ALA A 45 -22.94 -56.42 -40.08
C ALA A 45 -22.24 -56.75 -41.42
N GLY A 46 -20.90 -56.66 -41.44
CA GLY A 46 -20.02 -57.71 -41.99
C GLY A 46 -19.05 -57.36 -43.14
N GLY A 47 -17.82 -57.89 -43.04
CA GLY A 47 -16.92 -58.27 -44.16
C GLY A 47 -15.65 -57.41 -44.34
N ALA A 48 -14.44 -57.89 -43.99
CA ALA A 48 -13.49 -58.68 -44.82
C ALA A 48 -12.47 -57.76 -45.55
N ALA A 49 -11.18 -58.04 -45.79
CA ALA A 49 -10.31 -59.22 -45.78
C ALA A 49 -8.81 -58.75 -45.75
N ARG A 50 -7.85 -59.53 -45.19
CA ARG A 50 -6.74 -60.28 -45.88
C ARG A 50 -5.53 -59.42 -46.34
N ASP A 51 -4.24 -59.75 -46.21
CA ASP A 51 -3.43 -61.00 -46.38
C ASP A 51 -2.09 -60.88 -45.59
N GLU A 52 -1.57 -61.93 -44.91
CA GLU A 52 -0.42 -62.83 -45.27
C GLU A 52 0.97 -62.14 -45.31
N GLU A 53 2.12 -62.68 -44.88
CA GLU A 53 2.58 -63.97 -44.33
C GLU A 53 4.07 -63.84 -43.90
N GLN A 54 4.56 -64.81 -43.11
CA GLN A 54 5.95 -65.32 -42.98
C GLN A 54 6.95 -64.46 -42.15
N GLY A 55 7.74 -64.98 -41.20
CA GLY A 55 8.06 -66.35 -40.77
C GLY A 55 9.41 -66.37 -40.01
N GLY A 56 9.59 -67.33 -39.07
CA GLY A 56 10.89 -67.77 -38.49
C GLY A 56 11.44 -66.93 -37.32
N ALA A 57 11.50 -67.36 -36.04
CA ALA A 57 12.03 -68.57 -35.39
C ALA A 57 13.57 -68.55 -35.13
N ALA A 58 13.89 -68.56 -33.82
CA ALA A 58 14.99 -69.24 -33.11
C ALA A 58 16.45 -68.71 -33.15
N ALA A 59 16.91 -68.40 -31.92
CA ALA A 59 18.12 -68.86 -31.23
C ALA A 59 19.52 -68.70 -31.84
N ASP A 60 20.42 -68.09 -31.06
CA ASP A 60 21.57 -68.70 -30.37
C ASP A 60 22.89 -67.91 -30.45
N ASP A 61 23.57 -67.92 -29.29
CA ASP A 61 25.01 -67.76 -29.02
C ASP A 61 25.89 -66.66 -29.62
N GLY A 62 26.52 -65.90 -28.72
CA GLY A 62 27.96 -66.10 -28.50
C GLY A 62 28.95 -65.09 -29.10
N ALA A 63 29.81 -64.60 -28.19
CA ALA A 63 31.19 -64.16 -28.37
C ALA A 63 31.47 -62.69 -28.77
N ALA A 64 32.42 -62.15 -27.99
CA ALA A 64 33.05 -60.85 -28.09
C ALA A 64 33.91 -60.70 -29.34
N ASP A 65 33.97 -59.48 -29.87
CA ASP A 65 35.13 -59.00 -30.61
C ASP A 65 35.36 -57.51 -30.34
N ASP A 66 36.61 -57.19 -29.99
CA ASP A 66 37.12 -55.86 -29.74
C ASP A 66 37.40 -55.18 -31.09
N GLY A 67 36.50 -54.29 -31.50
CA GLY A 67 36.65 -53.48 -32.70
C GLY A 67 36.49 -52.00 -32.38
N ALA A 68 37.59 -51.30 -32.11
CA ALA A 68 37.63 -49.84 -32.08
C ALA A 68 37.37 -49.29 -33.50
N ALA A 69 36.10 -49.10 -33.84
CA ALA A 69 35.67 -48.32 -35.00
C ALA A 69 35.24 -46.93 -34.52
N ALA A 70 35.88 -45.89 -35.05
CA ALA A 70 35.44 -44.52 -34.91
C ALA A 70 34.07 -44.40 -35.59
N ASP A 71 33.01 -44.36 -34.78
CA ASP A 71 31.67 -44.01 -35.22
C ASP A 71 31.63 -42.50 -35.41
N ASP A 72 31.77 -42.07 -36.66
CA ASP A 72 31.42 -40.72 -37.13
C ASP A 72 29.89 -40.57 -37.09
N GLY A 73 29.33 -40.65 -35.88
CA GLY A 73 27.92 -40.42 -35.62
C GLY A 73 27.60 -38.96 -35.88
N GLU A 74 26.79 -38.71 -36.91
CA GLU A 74 26.12 -37.43 -37.09
C GLU A 74 25.51 -36.98 -35.75
N PRO A 75 25.65 -35.72 -35.33
CA PRO A 75 25.10 -35.27 -34.06
C PRO A 75 23.59 -35.50 -34.07
N GLU A 76 23.16 -36.46 -33.26
CA GLU A 76 21.77 -36.82 -33.03
C GLU A 76 20.96 -35.53 -32.85
N ALA A 77 20.08 -35.25 -33.82
CA ALA A 77 19.34 -34.00 -33.89
C ALA A 77 18.64 -33.77 -32.55
N ALA A 78 19.05 -32.70 -31.86
CA ALA A 78 18.53 -32.36 -30.54
C ALA A 78 17.00 -32.44 -30.58
N PRO A 79 16.36 -33.17 -29.64
CA PRO A 79 14.92 -33.39 -29.68
C PRO A 79 14.21 -32.03 -29.78
N PRO A 80 13.16 -31.91 -30.61
CA PRO A 80 12.48 -30.64 -30.83
C PRO A 80 12.08 -30.05 -29.47
N PRO A 81 12.27 -28.73 -29.27
CA PRO A 81 12.04 -28.12 -27.96
C PRO A 81 10.62 -28.45 -27.51
N ARG A 82 10.51 -29.19 -26.41
CA ARG A 82 9.21 -29.50 -25.81
C ARG A 82 8.49 -28.18 -25.56
N GLY A 83 7.27 -28.06 -26.07
CA GLY A 83 6.40 -26.92 -25.74
C GLY A 83 6.28 -26.77 -24.22
N PRO A 84 6.04 -25.55 -23.72
CA PRO A 84 5.98 -25.31 -22.28
C PRO A 84 4.91 -26.21 -21.65
N SER A 85 5.27 -26.88 -20.55
CA SER A 85 4.30 -27.70 -19.82
C SER A 85 3.23 -26.80 -19.17
N MET A 86 2.09 -27.38 -18.81
CA MET A 86 1.06 -26.65 -18.04
C MET A 86 1.63 -26.05 -16.76
N TRP A 87 2.55 -26.76 -16.10
CA TRP A 87 3.23 -26.24 -14.92
C TRP A 87 4.15 -25.06 -15.24
N ASP A 88 4.88 -25.06 -16.36
CA ASP A 88 5.70 -23.91 -16.74
C ASP A 88 4.82 -22.69 -17.02
N ILE A 89 3.69 -22.88 -17.70
CA ILE A 89 2.70 -21.81 -17.90
C ILE A 89 2.19 -21.28 -16.56
N LEU A 90 1.79 -22.15 -15.63
CA LEU A 90 1.28 -21.74 -14.32
C LEU A 90 2.35 -21.06 -13.47
N ARG A 91 3.56 -21.64 -13.41
CA ARG A 91 4.72 -21.13 -12.68
C ARG A 91 5.03 -19.71 -13.14
N ASP A 92 5.25 -19.54 -14.44
CA ASP A 92 5.59 -18.24 -15.03
C ASP A 92 4.43 -17.27 -14.90
N SER A 93 3.19 -17.77 -14.96
CA SER A 93 2.01 -16.92 -14.87
C SER A 93 1.73 -16.40 -13.48
N PHE A 94 1.87 -17.22 -12.44
CA PHE A 94 1.35 -16.90 -11.11
C PHE A 94 2.40 -16.95 -10.00
N PHE A 95 3.42 -17.80 -10.11
CA PHE A 95 4.39 -18.04 -9.03
C PHE A 95 5.68 -17.23 -9.18
N THR A 96 5.95 -16.67 -10.36
CA THR A 96 7.21 -15.98 -10.67
C THR A 96 7.08 -14.46 -10.56
N PHE A 97 7.97 -13.85 -9.77
CA PHE A 97 8.22 -12.40 -9.72
C PHE A 97 9.61 -12.04 -10.27
N ASP A 98 9.75 -10.85 -10.84
CA ASP A 98 11.06 -10.27 -11.10
C ASP A 98 11.61 -9.61 -9.81
N ARG A 99 12.82 -9.96 -9.39
CA ARG A 99 13.46 -9.38 -8.20
C ARG A 99 13.73 -7.89 -8.33
N ARG A 100 13.87 -7.37 -9.56
CA ARG A 100 13.97 -5.92 -9.81
C ARG A 100 12.65 -5.25 -9.44
N THR A 101 11.53 -5.86 -9.80
CA THR A 101 10.20 -5.41 -9.35
C THR A 101 10.13 -5.37 -7.84
N LEU A 102 10.56 -6.42 -7.13
CA LEU A 102 10.56 -6.44 -5.66
C LEU A 102 11.41 -5.31 -5.05
N GLY A 103 12.60 -5.06 -5.59
CA GLY A 103 13.46 -3.96 -5.16
C GLY A 103 12.83 -2.58 -5.43
N PHE A 104 12.12 -2.42 -6.55
CA PHE A 104 11.39 -1.19 -6.87
C PHE A 104 10.18 -0.98 -5.95
N THR A 105 9.38 -2.02 -5.73
CA THR A 105 8.28 -2.02 -4.75
C THR A 105 8.79 -1.62 -3.37
N ARG A 106 9.96 -2.09 -2.94
CA ARG A 106 10.58 -1.69 -1.67
C ARG A 106 10.82 -0.18 -1.55
N ILE A 107 11.28 0.46 -2.63
CA ILE A 107 11.51 1.92 -2.66
C ILE A 107 10.18 2.65 -2.51
N LEU A 108 9.17 2.26 -3.31
CA LEU A 108 7.85 2.90 -3.24
C LEU A 108 7.13 2.63 -1.92
N LEU A 109 7.29 1.43 -1.36
CA LEU A 109 6.80 1.08 -0.02
C LEU A 109 7.46 1.95 1.05
N GLY A 110 8.79 2.07 1.06
CA GLY A 110 9.49 2.94 2.01
C GLY A 110 9.05 4.39 1.91
N PHE A 111 8.86 4.91 0.69
CA PHE A 111 8.38 6.27 0.46
C PHE A 111 6.95 6.45 0.98
N PHE A 112 6.06 5.51 0.68
CA PHE A 112 4.69 5.50 1.15
C PHE A 112 4.60 5.45 2.69
N LEU A 113 5.40 4.62 3.36
CA LEU A 113 5.43 4.52 4.82
C LEU A 113 5.90 5.83 5.47
N ILE A 114 6.92 6.47 4.91
CA ILE A 114 7.39 7.78 5.36
C ILE A 114 6.28 8.81 5.17
N GLY A 115 5.66 8.85 4.00
CA GLY A 115 4.54 9.75 3.71
C GLY A 115 3.37 9.59 4.68
N ASP A 116 2.96 8.35 4.98
CA ASP A 116 1.90 8.09 5.97
C ASP A 116 2.31 8.52 7.39
N LEU A 117 3.57 8.32 7.78
CA LEU A 117 4.07 8.76 9.08
C LEU A 117 4.01 10.30 9.22
N PHE A 118 4.45 11.05 8.20
CA PHE A 118 4.35 12.51 8.19
C PHE A 118 2.90 13.00 8.16
N ARG A 119 2.02 12.32 7.42
CA ARG A 119 0.58 12.61 7.43
C ARG A 119 -0.01 12.46 8.83
N ARG A 120 0.44 11.47 9.60
CA ARG A 120 -0.01 11.22 10.99
C ARG A 120 0.58 12.20 12.01
N THR A 121 1.71 12.84 11.73
CA THR A 121 2.38 13.78 12.65
C THR A 121 1.41 14.84 13.18
N TRP A 122 0.52 15.34 12.33
CA TRP A 122 -0.45 16.39 12.68
C TRP A 122 -1.50 15.98 13.71
N ALA A 123 -1.75 14.69 13.89
CA ALA A 123 -2.70 14.16 14.89
C ALA A 123 -2.02 13.17 15.85
N TRP A 124 -0.68 13.17 15.89
CA TRP A 124 0.09 12.15 16.60
C TRP A 124 -0.16 12.22 18.11
N ASN A 125 -0.01 13.41 18.70
CA ASN A 125 -0.29 13.59 20.12
C ASN A 125 -1.78 13.47 20.43
N ASP A 126 -2.64 14.01 19.56
CA ASP A 126 -4.09 13.97 19.77
C ASP A 126 -4.64 12.54 19.81
N MET A 127 -4.06 11.62 19.04
CA MET A 127 -4.55 10.23 18.95
C MET A 127 -3.80 9.26 19.86
N PHE A 128 -2.51 9.48 20.13
CA PHE A 128 -1.66 8.50 20.81
C PHE A 128 -1.21 8.92 22.21
N ALA A 129 -1.12 10.22 22.51
CA ALA A 129 -0.63 10.69 23.79
C ALA A 129 -1.70 10.63 24.90
N ASP A 130 -1.25 10.61 26.14
CA ASP A 130 -2.07 10.76 27.35
C ASP A 130 -2.82 12.10 27.43
N ILE A 131 -2.32 13.12 26.72
CA ILE A 131 -3.00 14.40 26.53
C ILE A 131 -4.04 14.42 25.42
N GLY A 132 -4.13 13.37 24.62
CA GLY A 132 -5.01 13.28 23.46
C GLY A 132 -6.48 12.96 23.78
N VAL A 133 -7.27 12.80 22.72
CA VAL A 133 -8.69 12.39 22.79
C VAL A 133 -8.87 10.92 23.18
N LEU A 134 -7.80 10.12 23.07
CA LEU A 134 -7.79 8.69 23.41
C LEU A 134 -6.53 8.31 24.23
N PRO A 135 -6.44 8.79 25.49
CA PRO A 135 -5.31 8.51 26.36
C PRO A 135 -5.01 7.01 26.51
N ASN A 136 -3.75 6.70 26.81
CA ASN A 136 -3.30 5.31 26.91
C ASN A 136 -4.07 4.49 27.95
N HIS A 137 -4.29 5.05 29.14
CA HIS A 137 -5.04 4.37 30.18
C HIS A 137 -6.45 3.99 29.73
N VAL A 138 -7.17 4.87 29.02
CA VAL A 138 -8.53 4.58 28.52
C VAL A 138 -8.53 3.37 27.60
N ASN A 139 -7.54 3.25 26.72
CA ASN A 139 -7.45 2.13 25.79
C ASN A 139 -7.00 0.82 26.46
N LEU A 140 -6.26 0.88 27.56
CA LEU A 140 -5.87 -0.30 28.35
C LEU A 140 -7.02 -0.81 29.22
N TRP A 141 -7.75 0.09 29.88
CA TRP A 141 -8.88 -0.27 30.75
C TRP A 141 -10.16 -0.59 29.96
N ARG A 142 -10.30 -0.01 28.77
CA ARG A 142 -11.42 -0.21 27.85
C ARG A 142 -10.88 -0.51 26.44
N PRO A 143 -10.37 -1.72 26.20
CA PRO A 143 -9.84 -2.07 24.90
C PRO A 143 -10.95 -2.04 23.84
N GLN A 144 -10.70 -1.32 22.75
CA GLN A 144 -11.64 -1.15 21.63
C GLN A 144 -11.91 -2.46 20.85
N GLY A 145 -11.15 -3.52 21.12
CA GLY A 145 -11.32 -4.84 20.53
C GLY A 145 -10.65 -5.92 21.39
N SER A 146 -11.27 -7.10 21.45
CA SER A 146 -10.72 -8.27 22.14
C SER A 146 -9.40 -8.68 21.49
N GLY A 147 -8.34 -8.76 22.29
CA GLY A 147 -7.04 -9.28 21.86
C GLY A 147 -6.21 -8.35 20.97
N ASN A 148 -6.51 -7.04 20.92
CA ASN A 148 -5.71 -6.08 20.15
C ASN A 148 -4.24 -6.06 20.60
N PHE A 149 -3.32 -6.23 19.65
CA PHE A 149 -1.90 -6.07 19.88
C PHE A 149 -1.46 -4.66 19.50
N SER A 150 -0.71 -4.00 20.37
CA SER A 150 0.00 -2.77 20.03
C SER A 150 1.21 -2.53 20.91
N LEU A 151 2.39 -2.45 20.29
CA LEU A 151 3.62 -1.96 20.94
C LEU A 151 3.49 -0.48 21.36
N VAL A 152 2.65 0.30 20.66
CA VAL A 152 2.48 1.74 20.92
C VAL A 152 1.88 1.99 22.31
N ASN A 153 1.17 1.01 22.89
CA ASN A 153 0.67 1.09 24.28
C ASN A 153 1.79 1.29 25.33
N ALA A 154 3.05 0.97 25.00
CA ALA A 154 4.18 1.17 25.91
C ALA A 154 4.65 2.62 26.00
N PHE A 155 4.15 3.52 25.14
CA PHE A 155 4.56 4.92 25.06
C PHE A 155 3.33 5.80 25.25
N SER A 156 3.35 6.69 26.26
CA SER A 156 2.15 7.46 26.66
C SER A 156 2.36 8.96 26.55
N THR A 157 3.54 9.46 26.93
CA THR A 157 3.79 10.91 26.94
C THR A 157 4.20 11.43 25.56
N PRO A 158 3.99 12.72 25.25
CA PRO A 158 4.44 13.32 23.99
C PRO A 158 5.93 13.12 23.71
N GLY A 159 6.79 13.16 24.76
CA GLY A 159 8.23 12.94 24.63
C GLY A 159 8.57 11.50 24.23
N GLU A 160 7.98 10.51 24.91
CA GLU A 160 8.15 9.08 24.57
C GLU A 160 7.68 8.79 23.14
N LEU A 161 6.54 9.36 22.76
CA LEU A 161 5.97 9.20 21.43
C LEU A 161 6.80 9.88 20.34
N ALA A 162 7.48 10.99 20.64
CA ALA A 162 8.42 11.62 19.72
C ALA A 162 9.66 10.74 19.49
N VAL A 163 10.19 10.11 20.55
CA VAL A 163 11.29 9.14 20.42
C VAL A 163 10.86 7.94 19.58
N LEU A 164 9.68 7.38 19.85
CA LEU A 164 9.13 6.29 19.05
C LEU A 164 8.96 6.69 17.58
N TRP A 165 8.45 7.90 17.31
CA TRP A 165 8.30 8.43 15.96
C TRP A 165 9.64 8.45 15.21
N VAL A 166 10.73 8.89 15.85
CA VAL A 166 12.08 8.91 15.25
C VAL A 166 12.57 7.48 14.94
N VAL A 167 12.32 6.52 15.83
CA VAL A 167 12.67 5.10 15.60
C VAL A 167 11.89 4.52 14.42
N ILE A 168 10.59 4.80 14.32
CA ILE A 168 9.74 4.38 13.21
C ILE A 168 10.25 5.01 11.91
N PHE A 169 10.51 6.31 11.91
CA PHE A 169 11.04 7.03 10.76
C PHE A 169 12.38 6.44 10.29
N ALA A 170 13.33 6.22 11.20
CA ALA A 170 14.61 5.60 10.88
C ALA A 170 14.45 4.19 10.29
N THR A 171 13.52 3.39 10.84
CA THR A 171 13.18 2.06 10.31
C THR A 171 12.69 2.15 8.86
N TYR A 172 11.81 3.11 8.55
CA TYR A 172 11.26 3.29 7.21
C TYR A 172 12.30 3.81 6.23
N VAL A 173 13.19 4.71 6.65
CA VAL A 173 14.34 5.15 5.84
C VAL A 173 15.28 3.98 5.56
N CYS A 174 15.57 3.14 6.56
CA CYS A 174 16.38 1.94 6.39
C CYS A 174 15.72 0.95 5.40
N LEU A 175 14.39 0.79 5.48
CA LEU A 175 13.63 0.02 4.49
C LEU A 175 13.72 0.64 3.10
N LEU A 176 13.60 1.97 2.97
CA LEU A 176 13.66 2.76 1.72
C LEU A 176 15.03 2.66 1.02
N ILE A 177 16.13 2.58 1.75
CA ILE A 177 17.45 2.37 1.16
C ILE A 177 17.79 0.87 0.99
N GLY A 178 17.02 0.00 1.64
CA GLY A 178 17.23 -1.45 1.65
C GLY A 178 18.45 -1.86 2.47
N TRP A 179 18.58 -1.30 3.67
CA TRP A 179 19.57 -1.71 4.68
C TRP A 179 18.91 -2.63 5.70
N LYS A 180 19.48 -3.81 5.93
CA LYS A 180 18.89 -4.86 6.77
C LYS A 180 17.42 -5.10 6.41
N THR A 181 17.14 -5.15 5.11
CA THR A 181 15.81 -5.05 4.50
C THR A 181 14.81 -5.97 5.18
N LYS A 182 15.18 -7.23 5.42
CA LYS A 182 14.26 -8.21 6.00
C LYS A 182 13.82 -7.86 7.42
N LEU A 183 14.76 -7.38 8.23
CA LEU A 183 14.47 -6.91 9.58
C LEU A 183 13.55 -5.68 9.52
N MET A 184 13.88 -4.71 8.66
CA MET A 184 13.09 -3.49 8.52
C MET A 184 11.67 -3.77 8.01
N GLN A 185 11.47 -4.76 7.15
CA GLN A 185 10.11 -5.19 6.73
C GLN A 185 9.27 -5.67 7.91
N VAL A 186 9.83 -6.54 8.74
CA VAL A 186 9.14 -7.09 9.91
C VAL A 186 8.87 -6.00 10.95
N LEU A 187 9.85 -5.13 11.21
CA LEU A 187 9.66 -3.99 12.10
C LEU A 187 8.59 -3.02 11.56
N SER A 188 8.58 -2.74 10.26
CA SER A 188 7.53 -1.93 9.63
C SER A 188 6.14 -2.53 9.80
N LEU A 189 5.99 -3.85 9.59
CA LEU A 189 4.73 -4.54 9.86
C LEU A 189 4.33 -4.36 11.33
N VAL A 190 5.22 -4.63 12.28
CA VAL A 190 4.95 -4.48 13.72
C VAL A 190 4.53 -3.06 14.07
N PHE A 191 5.23 -2.03 13.57
CA PHE A 191 4.87 -0.63 13.84
C PHE A 191 3.52 -0.25 13.26
N VAL A 192 3.24 -0.59 11.99
CA VAL A 192 1.96 -0.26 11.36
C VAL A 192 0.80 -0.99 12.02
N THR A 193 0.95 -2.30 12.25
CA THR A 193 -0.05 -3.08 12.97
C THR A 193 -0.28 -2.54 14.38
N SER A 194 0.79 -2.12 15.07
CA SER A 194 0.67 -1.55 16.42
C SER A 194 -0.03 -0.19 16.40
N MET A 195 0.30 0.71 15.47
CA MET A 195 -0.38 2.01 15.34
C MET A 195 -1.87 1.81 15.01
N ASN A 196 -2.20 0.90 14.10
CA ASN A 196 -3.58 0.62 13.69
C ASN A 196 -4.37 -0.11 14.80
N GLY A 197 -3.72 -1.02 15.52
CA GLY A 197 -4.33 -1.74 16.65
C GLY A 197 -4.50 -0.90 17.92
N ARG A 198 -3.80 0.23 18.03
CA ARG A 198 -3.86 1.15 19.18
C ARG A 198 -5.10 2.04 19.17
N VAL A 199 -5.57 2.45 17.99
CA VAL A 199 -6.69 3.39 17.83
C VAL A 199 -7.61 2.89 16.72
N LEU A 200 -8.57 2.03 17.08
CA LEU A 200 -9.56 1.48 16.15
C LEU A 200 -10.57 2.52 15.68
N LEU A 201 -10.79 3.59 16.46
CA LEU A 201 -11.68 4.70 16.11
C LEU A 201 -11.22 5.49 14.87
N ILE A 202 -9.99 5.31 14.40
CA ILE A 202 -9.49 5.96 13.17
C ILE A 202 -9.20 4.96 12.04
N GLU A 203 -9.47 3.67 12.25
CA GLU A 203 -9.13 2.62 11.29
C GLU A 203 -10.22 2.43 10.23
N ASN A 204 -9.94 2.81 8.99
CA ASN A 204 -10.70 2.44 7.80
C ASN A 204 -10.05 1.34 6.94
N GLY A 205 -10.69 0.97 5.82
CA GLY A 205 -10.20 -0.05 4.89
C GLY A 205 -8.81 0.22 4.31
N GLY A 206 -8.37 1.49 4.26
CA GLY A 206 -7.00 1.86 3.89
C GLY A 206 -5.94 1.28 4.80
N TYR A 207 -6.18 1.31 6.10
CA TYR A 207 -5.25 0.75 7.08
C TYR A 207 -5.18 -0.78 7.01
N VAL A 208 -6.29 -1.44 6.64
CA VAL A 208 -6.33 -2.89 6.41
C VAL A 208 -5.46 -3.26 5.20
N VAL A 209 -5.63 -2.56 4.06
CA VAL A 209 -4.79 -2.79 2.87
C VAL A 209 -3.32 -2.49 3.15
N HIS A 210 -3.04 -1.46 3.94
CA HIS A 210 -1.69 -1.13 4.39
C HIS A 210 -1.06 -2.30 5.18
N ASN A 211 -1.77 -2.86 6.17
CA ASN A 211 -1.30 -4.05 6.90
C ASN A 211 -1.07 -5.25 5.97
N LEU A 212 -1.98 -5.52 5.03
CA LEU A 212 -1.85 -6.60 4.06
C LEU A 212 -0.62 -6.46 3.16
N LEU A 213 -0.38 -5.26 2.63
CA LEU A 213 0.79 -4.97 1.80
C LEU A 213 2.09 -5.28 2.55
N LEU A 214 2.20 -4.85 3.81
CA LEU A 214 3.36 -5.14 4.65
C LEU A 214 3.48 -6.62 4.99
N LEU A 215 2.36 -7.26 5.34
CA LEU A 215 2.31 -8.68 5.68
C LEU A 215 2.82 -9.54 4.52
N TRP A 216 2.29 -9.34 3.31
CA TRP A 216 2.68 -10.16 2.17
C TRP A 216 4.09 -9.87 1.69
N THR A 217 4.53 -8.61 1.71
CA THR A 217 5.92 -8.27 1.37
C THR A 217 6.91 -8.85 2.39
N CYS A 218 6.52 -9.08 3.65
CA CYS A 218 7.32 -9.82 4.62
C CYS A 218 7.60 -11.28 4.22
N PHE A 219 7.01 -11.84 3.17
CA PHE A 219 7.40 -13.14 2.61
C PHE A 219 8.24 -13.03 1.33
N LEU A 220 8.44 -11.81 0.81
CA LEU A 220 9.18 -11.56 -0.42
C LEU A 220 10.61 -11.03 -0.14
N PRO A 221 11.59 -11.33 -1.01
CA PRO A 221 12.97 -10.89 -0.83
C PRO A 221 13.23 -9.50 -1.45
N LEU A 222 12.65 -8.46 -0.87
CA LEU A 222 12.72 -7.07 -1.37
C LEU A 222 14.14 -6.48 -1.36
N GLY A 223 15.08 -7.09 -0.62
CA GLY A 223 16.46 -6.62 -0.49
C GLY A 223 17.42 -7.16 -1.53
N ASP A 224 16.98 -7.95 -2.52
CA ASP A 224 17.89 -8.60 -3.47
C ASP A 224 18.31 -7.75 -4.68
N ARG A 225 17.58 -6.65 -4.94
CA ARG A 225 17.88 -5.66 -5.99
C ARG A 225 17.63 -4.25 -5.46
N PHE A 226 18.32 -3.26 -6.04
CA PHE A 226 18.19 -1.84 -5.71
C PHE A 226 18.28 -1.53 -4.21
N SER A 227 19.17 -2.20 -3.48
CA SER A 227 19.29 -2.10 -2.03
C SER A 227 20.75 -1.97 -1.59
N LEU A 228 20.95 -1.34 -0.44
CA LEU A 228 22.27 -1.31 0.20
C LEU A 228 22.74 -2.73 0.57
N ASP A 229 21.83 -3.62 0.99
CA ASP A 229 22.15 -5.03 1.26
C ASP A 229 22.73 -5.75 0.04
N ALA A 230 22.13 -5.56 -1.15
CA ALA A 230 22.62 -6.17 -2.39
C ALA A 230 23.96 -5.56 -2.83
N LEU A 231 24.11 -4.23 -2.68
CA LEU A 231 25.35 -3.52 -2.96
C LEU A 231 26.49 -4.06 -2.08
N LEU A 232 26.29 -4.10 -0.76
CA LEU A 232 27.29 -4.59 0.20
C LEU A 232 27.61 -6.08 -0.01
N ALA A 233 26.60 -6.91 -0.28
CA ALA A 233 26.82 -8.32 -0.58
C ALA A 233 27.63 -8.53 -1.86
N SER A 234 27.38 -7.74 -2.90
CA SER A 234 28.16 -7.76 -4.15
C SER A 234 29.58 -7.23 -3.96
N MET A 235 29.76 -6.14 -3.18
CA MET A 235 31.08 -5.58 -2.84
C MET A 235 31.94 -6.55 -2.02
N LYS A 236 31.31 -7.39 -1.20
CA LYS A 236 31.98 -8.47 -0.46
C LYS A 236 32.34 -9.66 -1.36
N ARG A 237 31.54 -9.94 -2.39
CA ARG A 237 31.73 -11.07 -3.29
C ARG A 237 32.84 -10.84 -4.30
N SER A 238 32.86 -9.69 -4.97
CA SER A 238 33.85 -9.39 -6.01
C SER A 238 34.68 -8.16 -5.68
N ARG A 239 35.98 -8.25 -5.95
CA ARG A 239 36.96 -7.16 -5.77
C ARG A 239 37.58 -6.82 -7.11
N GLU A 240 37.01 -5.85 -7.81
CA GLU A 240 37.51 -5.38 -9.11
C GLU A 240 38.71 -4.44 -8.93
N ARG A 241 39.71 -4.55 -9.82
CA ARG A 241 40.90 -3.69 -9.82
C ARG A 241 41.09 -2.97 -11.16
N THR A 242 40.93 -3.67 -12.28
CA THR A 242 41.21 -3.15 -13.63
C THR A 242 39.95 -2.65 -14.33
N ALA A 243 40.12 -1.96 -15.46
CA ALA A 243 38.99 -1.57 -16.32
C ALA A 243 38.23 -2.81 -16.84
N ASP A 244 38.94 -3.86 -17.24
CA ASP A 244 38.33 -5.11 -17.71
C ASP A 244 37.49 -5.78 -16.60
N ASP A 245 38.00 -5.83 -15.36
CA ASP A 245 37.23 -6.34 -14.23
C ASP A 245 35.98 -5.50 -13.95
N LEU A 246 36.06 -4.18 -14.14
CA LEU A 246 34.93 -3.27 -13.94
C LEU A 246 33.87 -3.43 -15.05
N ASN A 247 34.30 -3.76 -16.26
CA ASN A 247 33.43 -4.03 -17.40
C ASN A 247 32.83 -5.45 -17.38
N ASP A 248 33.49 -6.43 -16.74
CA ASP A 248 32.91 -7.76 -16.52
C ASP A 248 31.76 -7.71 -15.52
N ARG A 249 30.54 -7.99 -15.98
CA ARG A 249 29.32 -7.93 -15.16
C ARG A 249 28.88 -9.27 -14.57
N THR A 250 29.56 -10.37 -14.89
CA THR A 250 29.15 -11.73 -14.51
C THR A 250 29.03 -11.93 -13.00
N ALA A 251 29.93 -11.32 -12.22
CA ALA A 251 29.99 -11.47 -10.77
C ALA A 251 29.13 -10.48 -9.97
N VAL A 252 28.51 -9.49 -10.63
CA VAL A 252 27.71 -8.44 -9.96
C VAL A 252 26.56 -9.05 -9.18
N ASP A 253 25.81 -9.93 -9.84
CA ASP A 253 24.68 -10.66 -9.26
C ASP A 253 25.12 -12.02 -8.71
N ASP A 254 24.45 -12.49 -7.65
CA ASP A 254 24.63 -13.87 -7.21
C ASP A 254 23.96 -14.78 -8.23
N PRO A 255 24.66 -15.74 -8.86
CA PRO A 255 24.04 -16.68 -9.79
C PRO A 255 22.89 -17.48 -9.16
N ARG A 256 22.88 -17.62 -7.83
CA ARG A 256 21.81 -18.30 -7.06
C ARG A 256 20.57 -17.43 -6.84
N LYS A 257 20.64 -16.16 -7.23
CA LYS A 257 19.56 -15.19 -7.14
C LYS A 257 19.29 -14.64 -8.55
N PRO A 258 18.80 -15.49 -9.47
CA PRO A 258 18.40 -15.03 -10.80
C PRO A 258 17.30 -13.97 -10.67
N ASN A 259 17.06 -13.22 -11.74
CA ASN A 259 16.02 -12.19 -11.71
C ASN A 259 14.64 -12.78 -11.43
N ASP A 260 14.39 -14.03 -11.80
CA ASP A 260 13.14 -14.71 -11.47
C ASP A 260 13.15 -15.21 -10.02
N HIS A 261 12.06 -14.97 -9.32
CA HIS A 261 11.80 -15.50 -7.99
C HIS A 261 10.48 -16.25 -7.98
N VAL A 262 10.56 -17.58 -7.88
CA VAL A 262 9.40 -18.47 -7.75
C VAL A 262 9.02 -18.63 -6.29
N THR A 263 7.73 -18.47 -5.95
CA THR A 263 7.20 -18.57 -4.58
C THR A 263 5.67 -18.76 -4.57
N LEU A 264 5.11 -19.40 -3.53
CA LEU A 264 3.66 -19.54 -3.33
C LEU A 264 2.99 -18.19 -3.00
N VAL A 265 3.78 -17.19 -2.58
CA VAL A 265 3.29 -15.84 -2.33
C VAL A 265 2.74 -15.18 -3.60
N GLY A 266 3.20 -15.60 -4.79
CA GLY A 266 2.73 -15.13 -6.09
C GLY A 266 1.23 -15.27 -6.29
N PRO A 267 0.68 -16.50 -6.35
CA PRO A 267 -0.76 -16.68 -6.48
C PRO A 267 -1.53 -16.11 -5.28
N ILE A 268 -1.01 -16.20 -4.04
CA ILE A 268 -1.66 -15.62 -2.86
C ILE A 268 -1.90 -14.12 -3.05
N LEU A 269 -0.90 -13.38 -3.54
CA LEU A 269 -1.02 -11.95 -3.79
C LEU A 269 -2.01 -11.62 -4.89
N LEU A 270 -2.02 -12.39 -5.98
CA LEU A 270 -2.95 -12.17 -7.08
C LEU A 270 -4.38 -12.44 -6.64
N ILE A 271 -4.61 -13.51 -5.86
CA ILE A 271 -5.91 -13.81 -5.25
C ILE A 271 -6.30 -12.71 -4.27
N GLN A 272 -5.39 -12.23 -3.42
CA GLN A 272 -5.68 -11.16 -2.47
C GLN A 272 -6.12 -9.87 -3.18
N ILE A 273 -5.39 -9.44 -4.22
CA ILE A 273 -5.75 -8.24 -4.99
C ILE A 273 -7.06 -8.48 -5.75
N ALA A 274 -7.22 -9.63 -6.40
CA ALA A 274 -8.46 -9.99 -7.09
C ALA A 274 -9.65 -10.01 -6.14
N ALA A 275 -9.50 -10.54 -4.92
CA ALA A 275 -10.54 -10.58 -3.90
C ALA A 275 -10.97 -9.18 -3.46
N ILE A 276 -10.02 -8.26 -3.24
CA ILE A 276 -10.33 -6.86 -2.89
C ILE A 276 -11.30 -6.26 -3.93
N TYR A 277 -11.00 -6.39 -5.21
CA TYR A 277 -11.83 -5.79 -6.27
C TYR A 277 -13.10 -6.57 -6.57
N PHE A 278 -13.02 -7.90 -6.65
CA PHE A 278 -14.16 -8.77 -6.94
C PHE A 278 -15.26 -8.61 -5.88
N PHE A 279 -14.89 -8.70 -4.61
CA PHE A 279 -15.88 -8.54 -3.55
C PHE A 279 -16.36 -7.10 -3.46
N ASN A 280 -15.53 -6.09 -3.74
CA ASN A 280 -16.00 -4.71 -3.75
C ASN A 280 -17.11 -4.48 -4.78
N VAL A 281 -16.97 -5.01 -6.01
CA VAL A 281 -18.00 -4.83 -7.04
C VAL A 281 -19.25 -5.67 -6.78
N VAL A 282 -19.09 -6.91 -6.29
CA VAL A 282 -20.23 -7.79 -5.99
C VAL A 282 -21.14 -7.22 -4.91
N HIS A 283 -20.60 -6.47 -3.95
CA HIS A 283 -21.41 -5.84 -2.90
C HIS A 283 -22.09 -4.53 -3.36
N LYS A 284 -21.74 -3.94 -4.51
CA LYS A 284 -22.32 -2.70 -5.05
C LYS A 284 -23.68 -2.92 -5.74
N THR A 285 -24.66 -3.36 -4.96
CA THR A 285 -25.99 -3.76 -5.45
C THR A 285 -27.05 -2.65 -5.36
N GLY A 286 -26.73 -1.51 -4.74
CA GLY A 286 -27.65 -0.43 -4.47
C GLY A 286 -28.08 0.39 -5.71
N PRO A 287 -29.23 1.10 -5.64
CA PRO A 287 -29.77 1.85 -6.79
C PRO A 287 -28.82 2.89 -7.37
N ALA A 288 -28.00 3.57 -6.56
CA ALA A 288 -27.10 4.61 -7.06
C ALA A 288 -26.04 4.04 -8.03
N TRP A 289 -25.54 2.82 -7.78
CA TRP A 289 -24.61 2.14 -8.68
C TRP A 289 -25.30 1.66 -9.96
N LYS A 290 -26.50 1.09 -9.82
CA LYS A 290 -27.33 0.64 -10.96
C LYS A 290 -27.67 1.80 -11.90
N ASN A 291 -28.07 2.94 -11.34
CA ASN A 291 -28.47 4.12 -12.09
C ASN A 291 -27.27 4.96 -12.57
N GLY A 292 -26.05 4.64 -12.15
CA GLY A 292 -24.84 5.37 -12.55
C GLY A 292 -24.60 6.68 -11.80
N THR A 293 -25.32 6.93 -10.70
CA THR A 293 -25.27 8.18 -9.95
C THR A 293 -24.43 8.09 -8.68
N ALA A 294 -23.81 6.95 -8.38
CA ALA A 294 -23.07 6.76 -7.13
C ALA A 294 -21.96 7.80 -6.89
N ILE A 295 -21.19 8.16 -7.92
CA ILE A 295 -20.09 9.14 -7.75
C ILE A 295 -20.61 10.53 -7.39
N HIS A 296 -21.83 10.90 -7.82
CA HIS A 296 -22.47 12.15 -7.37
C HIS A 296 -22.49 12.18 -5.84
N TYR A 297 -23.09 11.17 -5.21
CA TYR A 297 -23.22 11.14 -3.75
C TYR A 297 -21.88 11.14 -3.03
N VAL A 298 -20.87 10.44 -3.56
CA VAL A 298 -19.54 10.40 -2.94
C VAL A 298 -18.83 11.75 -3.02
N LEU A 299 -18.99 12.52 -4.11
CA LEU A 299 -18.41 13.87 -4.24
C LEU A 299 -19.02 14.88 -3.25
N TYR A 300 -20.24 14.63 -2.80
CA TYR A 300 -20.94 15.43 -1.81
C TYR A 300 -20.76 14.97 -0.36
N VAL A 301 -19.89 13.98 -0.10
CA VAL A 301 -19.46 13.66 1.27
C VAL A 301 -18.33 14.61 1.66
N ASP A 302 -18.68 15.75 2.26
CA ASP A 302 -17.79 16.83 2.68
C ASP A 302 -16.70 16.43 3.68
N ARG A 303 -16.93 15.43 4.54
CA ARG A 303 -15.87 14.87 5.41
C ARG A 303 -14.81 14.06 4.64
N MET A 304 -15.12 13.60 3.42
CA MET A 304 -14.26 12.73 2.63
C MET A 304 -13.65 13.43 1.42
N VAL A 305 -14.25 14.50 0.92
CA VAL A 305 -13.77 15.21 -0.28
C VAL A 305 -12.61 16.14 0.07
N THR A 306 -11.67 16.32 -0.87
CA THR A 306 -10.63 17.35 -0.74
C THR A 306 -11.23 18.75 -0.91
N PRO A 307 -10.66 19.80 -0.28
CA PRO A 307 -11.15 21.17 -0.44
C PRO A 307 -11.23 21.63 -1.90
N ILE A 308 -10.22 21.27 -2.71
CA ILE A 308 -10.19 21.60 -4.15
C ILE A 308 -11.40 21.00 -4.87
N VAL A 309 -11.75 19.75 -4.57
CA VAL A 309 -12.90 19.09 -5.20
C VAL A 309 -14.22 19.64 -4.68
N ALA A 310 -14.32 20.01 -3.40
CA ALA A 310 -15.51 20.67 -2.85
C ALA A 310 -15.83 21.97 -3.61
N ASP A 311 -14.81 22.72 -4.04
CA ASP A 311 -15.00 23.97 -4.79
C ASP A 311 -15.44 23.75 -6.24
N ILE A 312 -15.02 22.64 -6.88
CA ILE A 312 -15.26 22.41 -8.31
C ILE A 312 -16.33 21.37 -8.62
N ARG A 313 -16.79 20.58 -7.64
CA ARG A 313 -17.74 19.47 -7.87
C ARG A 313 -19.06 19.91 -8.50
N ASP A 314 -19.50 21.14 -8.21
CA ASP A 314 -20.74 21.73 -8.71
C ASP A 314 -20.73 21.94 -10.23
N TYR A 315 -19.54 22.01 -10.84
CA TYR A 315 -19.34 22.20 -12.28
C TYR A 315 -19.19 20.88 -13.05
N ALA A 316 -19.19 19.74 -12.36
CA ALA A 316 -19.00 18.45 -13.00
C ALA A 316 -20.18 18.12 -13.94
N PRO A 317 -19.95 17.93 -15.25
CA PRO A 317 -21.02 17.58 -16.17
C PRO A 317 -21.68 16.25 -15.79
N LYS A 318 -23.01 16.17 -15.87
CA LYS A 318 -23.76 14.95 -15.50
C LYS A 318 -23.26 13.70 -16.25
N PHE A 319 -22.91 13.83 -17.53
CA PHE A 319 -22.40 12.69 -18.31
C PHE A 319 -21.07 12.15 -17.74
N LEU A 320 -20.22 13.03 -17.21
CA LEU A 320 -18.93 12.63 -16.63
C LEU A 320 -19.15 11.79 -15.38
N ILE A 321 -20.10 12.17 -14.52
CA ILE A 321 -20.46 11.40 -13.31
C ILE A 321 -21.00 10.00 -13.68
N LEU A 322 -21.89 9.94 -14.68
CA LEU A 322 -22.42 8.66 -15.17
C LEU A 322 -21.29 7.78 -15.72
N PHE A 323 -20.43 8.35 -16.57
CA PHE A 323 -19.28 7.67 -17.14
C PHE A 323 -18.34 7.14 -16.06
N MET A 324 -17.91 7.99 -15.13
CA MET A 324 -17.00 7.61 -14.05
C MET A 324 -17.62 6.51 -13.18
N THR A 325 -18.93 6.57 -12.87
CA THR A 325 -19.59 5.56 -12.04
C THR A 325 -19.56 4.19 -12.72
N LYS A 326 -19.85 4.14 -14.02
CA LYS A 326 -19.80 2.91 -14.81
C LYS A 326 -18.36 2.42 -15.00
N MET A 327 -17.41 3.34 -15.17
CA MET A 327 -15.99 3.03 -15.28
C MET A 327 -15.43 2.41 -13.99
N VAL A 328 -15.82 2.89 -12.81
CA VAL A 328 -15.47 2.26 -11.51
C VAL A 328 -15.95 0.80 -11.47
N ILE A 329 -17.22 0.54 -11.79
CA ILE A 329 -17.79 -0.82 -11.79
C ILE A 329 -17.08 -1.70 -12.82
N ALA A 330 -16.86 -1.20 -14.03
CA ALA A 330 -16.19 -1.94 -15.09
C ALA A 330 -14.76 -2.32 -14.70
N PHE A 331 -14.01 -1.38 -14.11
CA PHE A 331 -12.63 -1.62 -13.71
C PHE A 331 -12.56 -2.63 -12.56
N GLU A 332 -13.40 -2.47 -11.53
CA GLU A 332 -13.45 -3.41 -10.41
C GLU A 332 -13.86 -4.82 -10.84
N ALA A 333 -14.75 -4.97 -11.81
CA ALA A 333 -15.12 -6.27 -12.37
C ALA A 333 -14.05 -6.88 -13.28
N ALA A 334 -13.36 -6.05 -14.08
CA ALA A 334 -12.35 -6.52 -15.03
C ALA A 334 -11.02 -6.88 -14.36
N MET A 335 -10.62 -6.19 -13.29
CA MET A 335 -9.34 -6.42 -12.61
C MET A 335 -9.14 -7.87 -12.15
N PRO A 336 -10.08 -8.54 -11.45
CA PRO A 336 -9.96 -9.94 -11.07
C PRO A 336 -9.71 -10.87 -12.28
N VAL A 337 -10.44 -10.65 -13.38
CA VAL A 337 -10.27 -11.43 -14.62
C VAL A 337 -8.88 -11.21 -15.21
N CYS A 338 -8.43 -9.96 -15.31
CA CYS A 338 -7.10 -9.62 -15.82
C CYS A 338 -5.96 -10.18 -14.94
N LEU A 339 -6.13 -10.21 -13.62
CA LEU A 339 -5.12 -10.70 -12.67
C LEU A 339 -5.01 -12.22 -12.65
N LEU A 340 -6.13 -12.92 -12.82
CA LEU A 340 -6.20 -14.39 -12.74
C LEU A 340 -6.14 -15.06 -14.12
N SER A 341 -6.18 -14.30 -15.22
CA SER A 341 -6.04 -14.85 -16.58
C SER A 341 -4.58 -15.24 -16.87
N PRO A 342 -4.31 -16.50 -17.28
CA PRO A 342 -3.02 -16.88 -17.87
C PRO A 342 -2.89 -16.39 -19.33
N LEU A 343 -4.00 -16.09 -20.00
CA LEU A 343 -4.04 -15.66 -21.40
C LEU A 343 -3.64 -14.20 -21.53
N GLY A 344 -2.76 -13.91 -22.49
CA GLY A 344 -2.29 -12.54 -22.74
C GLY A 344 -1.65 -11.90 -21.51
N ARG A 345 -1.05 -12.71 -20.62
CA ARG A 345 -0.66 -12.34 -19.25
C ARG A 345 -0.03 -10.96 -19.12
N VAL A 346 0.95 -10.65 -19.96
CA VAL A 346 1.67 -9.38 -19.93
C VAL A 346 0.72 -8.20 -20.09
N TRP A 347 -0.17 -8.27 -21.09
CA TRP A 347 -1.16 -7.23 -21.36
C TRP A 347 -2.28 -7.23 -20.32
N ALA A 348 -2.72 -8.40 -19.86
CA ALA A 348 -3.72 -8.50 -18.80
C ALA A 348 -3.21 -7.84 -17.49
N ARG A 349 -1.96 -8.11 -17.08
CA ARG A 349 -1.32 -7.48 -15.92
C ARG A 349 -1.11 -5.98 -16.09
N ARG A 350 -0.68 -5.53 -17.27
CA ARG A 350 -0.56 -4.10 -17.57
C ARG A 350 -1.90 -3.38 -17.55
N LEU A 351 -2.94 -4.00 -18.11
CA LEU A 351 -4.29 -3.47 -18.09
C LEU A 351 -4.80 -3.37 -16.65
N ALA A 352 -4.62 -4.42 -15.84
CA ALA A 352 -4.93 -4.38 -14.40
C ALA A 352 -4.16 -3.26 -13.69
N LEU A 353 -2.86 -3.12 -13.93
CA LEU A 353 -2.04 -2.05 -13.35
C LEU A 353 -2.57 -0.66 -13.73
N VAL A 354 -2.90 -0.43 -15.00
CA VAL A 354 -3.47 0.85 -15.46
C VAL A 354 -4.82 1.10 -14.80
N MET A 355 -5.72 0.11 -14.79
CA MET A 355 -7.03 0.23 -14.15
C MET A 355 -6.91 0.54 -12.65
N MET A 356 -6.02 -0.17 -11.94
CA MET A 356 -5.74 0.08 -10.52
C MET A 356 -5.25 1.51 -10.29
N ASN A 357 -4.25 1.98 -11.06
CA ASN A 357 -3.68 3.30 -10.85
C ASN A 357 -4.61 4.43 -11.28
N VAL A 358 -5.36 4.29 -12.37
CA VAL A 358 -6.36 5.30 -12.78
C VAL A 358 -7.42 5.45 -11.70
N LEU A 359 -7.93 4.34 -11.16
CA LEU A 359 -8.92 4.34 -10.09
C LEU A 359 -8.36 5.00 -8.81
N HIS A 360 -7.18 4.57 -8.36
CA HIS A 360 -6.65 4.99 -7.07
C HIS A 360 -5.96 6.34 -7.08
N VAL A 361 -5.32 6.75 -8.17
CA VAL A 361 -4.88 8.14 -8.32
C VAL A 361 -6.12 9.05 -8.34
N GLY A 362 -7.17 8.70 -9.09
CA GLY A 362 -8.43 9.43 -9.06
C GLY A 362 -9.03 9.55 -7.66
N PHE A 363 -9.08 8.45 -6.90
CA PHE A 363 -9.56 8.48 -5.51
C PHE A 363 -8.65 9.27 -4.58
N GLY A 364 -7.33 9.09 -4.68
CA GLY A 364 -6.35 9.75 -3.82
C GLY A 364 -6.26 11.27 -4.05
N THR A 365 -6.56 11.75 -5.25
CA THR A 365 -6.63 13.19 -5.55
C THR A 365 -7.98 13.81 -5.22
N THR A 366 -9.05 13.00 -5.20
CA THR A 366 -10.43 13.49 -4.99
C THR A 366 -10.84 13.43 -3.53
N PHE A 367 -10.43 12.37 -2.83
CA PHE A 367 -10.88 12.04 -1.49
C PHE A 367 -9.73 11.92 -0.48
N VAL A 368 -10.01 12.31 0.76
CA VAL A 368 -9.15 12.17 1.93
C VAL A 368 -9.38 10.79 2.56
N LEU A 369 -9.00 9.73 1.86
CA LEU A 369 -9.16 8.32 2.31
C LEU A 369 -7.96 7.75 3.07
N GLY A 370 -7.07 8.63 3.55
CA GLY A 370 -5.87 8.21 4.26
C GLY A 370 -4.95 7.35 3.38
N PRO A 371 -4.43 6.21 3.86
CA PRO A 371 -3.43 5.43 3.14
C PRO A 371 -3.99 4.57 1.98
N PHE A 372 -5.32 4.44 1.83
CA PHE A 372 -5.96 3.44 0.96
C PHE A 372 -5.48 3.46 -0.50
N ALA A 373 -5.70 4.59 -1.18
CA ALA A 373 -5.40 4.75 -2.59
C ALA A 373 -3.91 4.49 -2.89
N TRP A 374 -3.05 5.11 -2.08
CA TRP A 374 -1.60 5.04 -2.26
C TRP A 374 -1.06 3.64 -1.96
N ALA A 375 -1.61 2.93 -0.97
CA ALA A 375 -1.25 1.54 -0.69
C ALA A 375 -1.53 0.64 -1.91
N LEU A 376 -2.67 0.82 -2.60
CA LEU A 376 -3.00 0.04 -3.79
C LEU A 376 -2.15 0.41 -5.01
N CYS A 377 -1.75 1.68 -5.15
CA CYS A 377 -0.75 2.08 -6.13
C CYS A 377 0.59 1.37 -5.88
N VAL A 378 1.08 1.32 -4.64
CA VAL A 378 2.29 0.55 -4.29
C VAL A 378 2.08 -0.95 -4.54
N PHE A 379 0.92 -1.50 -4.18
CA PHE A 379 0.58 -2.90 -4.39
C PHE A 379 0.65 -3.28 -5.88
N SER A 380 0.12 -2.41 -6.76
CA SER A 380 0.11 -2.61 -8.21
C SER A 380 1.51 -2.75 -8.82
N THR A 381 2.55 -2.22 -8.16
CA THR A 381 3.93 -2.31 -8.67
C THR A 381 4.43 -3.75 -8.72
N LEU A 382 3.87 -4.64 -7.89
CA LEU A 382 4.17 -6.08 -7.92
C LEU A 382 3.70 -6.77 -9.22
N LEU A 383 2.89 -6.08 -10.03
CA LEU A 383 2.43 -6.59 -11.33
C LEU A 383 3.45 -6.38 -12.46
N PHE A 384 4.48 -5.54 -12.26
CA PHE A 384 5.53 -5.34 -13.27
C PHE A 384 6.31 -6.64 -13.52
N GLY A 385 6.33 -7.05 -14.79
CA GLY A 385 7.02 -8.24 -15.29
C GLY A 385 8.43 -7.97 -15.79
N ARG A 386 9.10 -9.04 -16.23
CA ARG A 386 10.43 -8.97 -16.85
C ARG A 386 10.40 -8.09 -18.10
N GLU A 387 9.35 -8.22 -18.89
CA GLU A 387 9.13 -7.55 -20.16
C GLU A 387 9.10 -6.02 -20.00
N ASP A 388 8.56 -5.54 -18.87
CA ASP A 388 8.52 -4.11 -18.54
C ASP A 388 9.92 -3.56 -18.26
N TRP A 389 10.75 -4.32 -17.54
CA TRP A 389 12.14 -3.97 -17.28
C TRP A 389 13.00 -3.97 -18.56
N GLU A 390 12.73 -4.87 -19.49
CA GLU A 390 13.40 -4.90 -20.80
C GLU A 390 13.02 -3.70 -21.67
N ILE A 391 11.75 -3.28 -21.64
CA ILE A 391 11.32 -2.04 -22.29
C ILE A 391 12.05 -0.85 -21.66
N ALA A 392 12.07 -0.74 -20.32
CA ALA A 392 12.77 0.33 -19.63
C ALA A 392 14.26 0.37 -20.01
N ALA A 393 14.93 -0.78 -20.00
CA ALA A 393 16.34 -0.91 -20.39
C ALA A 393 16.59 -0.41 -21.82
N ARG A 394 15.76 -0.83 -22.79
CA ARG A 394 15.84 -0.41 -24.19
C ARG A 394 15.62 1.09 -24.34
N THR A 395 14.62 1.66 -23.68
CA THR A 395 14.31 3.10 -23.72
C THR A 395 15.48 3.93 -23.19
N MET A 396 16.09 3.51 -22.08
CA MET A 396 17.24 4.23 -21.52
C MET A 396 18.48 4.18 -22.42
N ARG A 397 18.72 3.07 -23.12
CA ARG A 397 19.80 2.98 -24.12
C ARG A 397 19.56 3.91 -25.30
N ARG A 398 18.31 4.02 -25.79
CA ARG A 398 17.94 4.94 -26.89
C ARG A 398 18.08 6.41 -26.52
N ALA A 399 17.89 6.77 -25.24
CA ALA A 399 18.03 8.14 -24.77
C ALA A 399 19.48 8.65 -24.65
N HIS A 400 20.45 7.98 -25.29
CA HIS A 400 21.89 8.31 -25.25
C HIS A 400 22.42 8.54 -23.82
N ARG A 401 21.91 7.77 -22.85
CA ARG A 401 22.31 7.87 -21.43
C ARG A 401 23.61 7.10 -21.12
N ALA A 402 24.14 6.36 -22.08
CA ALA A 402 25.40 5.64 -21.90
C ALA A 402 26.55 6.63 -21.66
N ARG A 403 27.46 6.30 -20.74
CA ARG A 403 28.62 7.12 -20.40
C ARG A 403 29.86 6.25 -20.28
N VAL A 404 31.00 6.75 -20.72
CA VAL A 404 32.30 6.14 -20.40
C VAL A 404 32.84 6.83 -19.15
N VAL A 405 33.09 6.05 -18.11
CA VAL A 405 33.66 6.48 -16.84
C VAL A 405 35.17 6.42 -16.95
N LEU A 406 35.82 7.59 -16.96
CA LEU A 406 37.26 7.71 -16.94
C LEU A 406 37.69 7.77 -15.47
N PHE A 407 38.52 6.83 -15.02
CA PHE A 407 38.95 6.80 -13.63
C PHE A 407 40.47 6.62 -13.51
N ASP A 408 41.05 7.27 -12.50
CA ASP A 408 42.46 7.08 -12.18
C ASP A 408 42.64 5.77 -11.39
N PRO A 409 43.29 4.73 -11.95
CA PRO A 409 43.49 3.45 -11.27
C PRO A 409 44.40 3.55 -10.04
N ARG A 410 45.16 4.65 -9.88
CA ARG A 410 46.04 4.89 -8.74
C ARG A 410 45.29 5.51 -7.55
N SER A 411 44.07 6.00 -7.76
CA SER A 411 43.23 6.63 -6.74
C SER A 411 42.31 5.60 -6.08
N PRO A 412 42.50 5.24 -4.79
CA PRO A 412 41.65 4.27 -4.10
C PRO A 412 40.18 4.73 -4.03
N GLY A 413 39.95 6.04 -3.93
CA GLY A 413 38.60 6.61 -3.94
C GLY A 413 37.91 6.47 -5.30
N ALA A 414 38.66 6.64 -6.40
CA ALA A 414 38.13 6.49 -7.75
C ALA A 414 37.77 5.02 -8.04
N VAL A 415 38.66 4.09 -7.71
CA VAL A 415 38.39 2.64 -7.86
C VAL A 415 37.17 2.23 -7.04
N LEU A 416 37.03 2.70 -5.79
CA LEU A 416 35.86 2.44 -4.97
C LEU A 416 34.57 3.03 -5.61
N ALA A 417 34.63 4.26 -6.11
CA ALA A 417 33.50 4.89 -6.78
C ALA A 417 33.08 4.10 -8.03
N CYS A 418 34.02 3.66 -8.87
CA CYS A 418 33.73 2.82 -10.03
C CYS A 418 33.10 1.48 -9.64
N ARG A 419 33.58 0.83 -8.58
CA ARG A 419 33.00 -0.41 -8.04
C ARG A 419 31.56 -0.21 -7.57
N VAL A 420 31.24 0.92 -6.95
CA VAL A 420 29.87 1.28 -6.56
C VAL A 420 29.01 1.56 -7.80
N LEU A 421 29.49 2.41 -8.72
CA LEU A 421 28.79 2.75 -9.96
C LEU A 421 28.46 1.51 -10.80
N LYS A 422 29.41 0.58 -10.97
CA LYS A 422 29.20 -0.71 -11.65
C LYS A 422 27.98 -1.46 -11.12
N ARG A 423 27.81 -1.49 -9.79
CA ARG A 423 26.73 -2.21 -9.11
C ARG A 423 25.40 -1.46 -9.13
N MET A 424 25.44 -0.13 -9.14
CA MET A 424 24.25 0.72 -9.29
C MET A 424 23.72 0.72 -10.74
N ASP A 425 24.60 0.58 -11.73
CA ASP A 425 24.26 0.55 -13.15
C ASP A 425 23.56 -0.77 -13.57
N ARG A 426 22.31 -0.95 -13.17
CA ARG A 426 21.55 -2.18 -13.44
C ARG A 426 21.20 -2.40 -14.92
N PHE A 427 21.44 -1.42 -15.79
CA PHE A 427 21.13 -1.49 -17.23
C PHE A 427 22.35 -1.62 -18.14
N GLY A 428 23.57 -1.56 -17.58
CA GLY A 428 24.81 -1.65 -18.35
C GLY A 428 25.03 -0.42 -19.23
N LEU A 429 24.76 0.76 -18.68
CA LEU A 429 24.92 2.06 -19.34
C LEU A 429 26.29 2.70 -19.07
N LEU A 430 27.05 2.18 -18.11
CA LEU A 430 28.38 2.65 -17.78
C LEU A 430 29.44 1.67 -18.29
N THR A 431 30.38 2.20 -19.07
CA THR A 431 31.63 1.52 -19.47
C THR A 431 32.79 2.16 -18.75
N PHE A 432 33.77 1.39 -18.27
CA PHE A 432 34.89 1.90 -17.50
C PHE A 432 36.18 1.88 -18.31
N GLU A 433 36.95 2.96 -18.22
CA GLU A 433 38.24 3.11 -18.89
C GLU A 433 39.25 3.73 -17.92
N ALA A 434 40.41 3.10 -17.80
CA ALA A 434 41.47 3.60 -16.95
C ALA A 434 42.14 4.81 -17.62
N SER A 435 42.18 5.94 -16.93
CA SER A 435 42.83 7.15 -17.41
C SER A 435 43.53 7.88 -16.27
N SER A 436 44.85 8.02 -16.35
CA SER A 436 45.64 8.80 -15.39
C SER A 436 45.44 10.31 -15.54
N SER A 437 44.77 10.78 -16.59
CA SER A 437 44.41 12.18 -16.80
C SER A 437 43.01 12.52 -16.31
N ALA A 438 42.28 11.58 -15.70
CA ALA A 438 40.95 11.83 -15.15
C ALA A 438 41.02 12.90 -14.04
N ALA A 439 40.47 14.09 -14.30
CA ALA A 439 40.45 15.17 -13.33
C ALA A 439 39.79 14.74 -12.02
N HIS A 440 40.46 15.07 -10.90
CA HIS A 440 40.03 14.70 -9.55
C HIS A 440 39.84 13.17 -9.35
N GLY A 441 40.45 12.35 -10.20
CA GLY A 441 40.39 10.90 -10.19
C GLY A 441 39.16 10.29 -10.86
N LEU A 442 38.14 11.08 -11.26
CA LEU A 442 36.93 10.57 -11.91
C LEU A 442 36.34 11.61 -12.87
N ALA A 443 36.22 11.26 -14.15
CA ALA A 443 35.58 12.04 -15.19
C ALA A 443 34.59 11.17 -15.99
N ALA A 444 33.75 11.80 -16.82
CA ALA A 444 32.81 11.09 -17.68
C ALA A 444 32.92 11.59 -19.11
N ARG A 445 32.80 10.68 -20.08
CA ARG A 445 32.74 10.98 -21.51
C ARG A 445 31.35 10.65 -22.04
N ARG A 446 30.73 11.64 -22.68
CA ARG A 446 29.41 11.55 -23.29
C ARG A 446 29.47 10.82 -24.64
N PRO A 447 28.33 10.36 -25.18
CA PRO A 447 28.27 9.71 -26.49
C PRO A 447 28.74 10.60 -27.65
N ASP A 448 28.65 11.92 -27.51
CA ASP A 448 29.16 12.91 -28.48
C ASP A 448 30.69 13.08 -28.42
N GLY A 449 31.38 12.30 -27.57
CA GLY A 449 32.82 12.36 -27.37
C GLY A 449 33.28 13.44 -26.38
N LYS A 450 32.40 14.33 -25.91
CA LYS A 450 32.79 15.41 -24.99
C LYS A 450 33.07 14.86 -23.59
N GLY A 451 34.26 15.20 -23.07
CA GLY A 451 34.64 14.97 -21.69
C GLY A 451 33.98 15.99 -20.76
N VAL A 452 33.48 15.53 -19.62
CA VAL A 452 32.98 16.35 -18.52
C VAL A 452 33.67 15.93 -17.22
N GLU A 453 33.90 16.89 -16.34
CA GLU A 453 34.68 16.74 -15.11
C GLU A 453 33.92 17.25 -13.87
N GLY A 454 34.43 16.95 -12.68
CA GLY A 454 33.89 17.44 -11.42
C GLY A 454 32.44 17.04 -11.17
N ALA A 455 31.66 17.98 -10.61
CA ALA A 455 30.25 17.72 -10.29
C ALA A 455 29.38 17.43 -11.52
N LEU A 456 29.73 17.96 -12.70
CA LEU A 456 29.02 17.69 -13.95
C LEU A 456 29.24 16.25 -14.43
N ALA A 457 30.45 15.72 -14.27
CA ALA A 457 30.72 14.30 -14.49
C ALA A 457 29.85 13.45 -13.56
N LEU A 458 29.85 13.74 -12.27
CA LEU A 458 29.04 13.01 -11.30
C LEU A 458 27.53 13.09 -11.63
N ALA A 459 27.04 14.26 -12.03
CA ALA A 459 25.65 14.44 -12.46
C ALA A 459 25.32 13.54 -13.66
N ASP A 460 26.20 13.43 -14.64
CA ASP A 460 25.99 12.59 -15.82
C ASP A 460 26.08 11.09 -15.50
N LEU A 461 27.01 10.69 -14.63
CA LEU A 461 27.13 9.30 -14.17
C LEU A 461 25.90 8.88 -13.34
N VAL A 462 25.44 9.73 -12.43
CA VAL A 462 24.20 9.49 -11.67
C VAL A 462 23.01 9.47 -12.61
N ALA A 463 22.91 10.41 -13.55
CA ALA A 463 21.85 10.43 -14.56
C ALA A 463 21.86 9.20 -15.48
N ALA A 464 22.93 8.43 -15.57
CA ALA A 464 22.94 7.17 -16.33
C ALA A 464 22.27 6.01 -15.58
N ILE A 465 22.20 6.05 -14.25
CA ILE A 465 21.68 4.97 -13.39
C ILE A 465 20.14 5.00 -13.31
N PRO A 466 19.44 3.86 -13.06
CA PRO A 466 18.01 3.83 -12.74
C PRO A 466 17.60 4.91 -11.72
N LEU A 467 16.52 5.65 -12.00
CA LEU A 467 16.01 6.77 -11.17
C LEU A 467 16.98 7.95 -10.95
N GLY A 468 18.23 7.86 -11.41
CA GLY A 468 19.25 8.89 -11.24
C GLY A 468 18.91 10.27 -11.79
N PRO A 469 18.21 10.43 -12.93
CA PRO A 469 17.80 11.75 -13.43
C PRO A 469 16.96 12.57 -12.44
N ALA A 470 16.20 11.91 -11.56
CA ALA A 470 15.37 12.58 -10.57
C ALA A 470 16.18 13.36 -9.52
N VAL A 471 17.46 13.02 -9.34
CA VAL A 471 18.36 13.66 -8.36
C VAL A 471 19.59 14.31 -9.00
N ALA A 472 20.00 13.85 -10.19
CA ALA A 472 21.19 14.35 -10.87
C ALA A 472 21.14 15.84 -11.22
N TRP A 473 19.93 16.41 -11.39
CA TRP A 473 19.77 17.83 -11.68
C TRP A 473 20.26 18.72 -10.54
N ALA A 474 20.16 18.26 -9.28
CA ALA A 474 20.61 19.04 -8.11
C ALA A 474 22.13 19.27 -8.14
N LEU A 475 22.89 18.32 -8.68
CA LEU A 475 24.35 18.43 -8.86
C LEU A 475 24.75 19.45 -9.95
N ARG A 476 23.79 19.93 -10.75
CA ARG A 476 24.02 20.94 -11.79
C ARG A 476 23.74 22.37 -11.32
N LEU A 477 23.15 22.55 -10.13
CA LEU A 477 22.90 23.88 -9.55
C LEU A 477 24.24 24.58 -9.25
N PRO A 478 24.42 25.88 -9.57
CA PRO A 478 25.73 26.54 -9.48
C PRO A 478 26.46 26.37 -8.14
N LEU A 479 25.79 26.66 -7.02
CA LEU A 479 26.38 26.54 -5.69
C LEU A 479 26.74 25.10 -5.32
N VAL A 480 25.86 24.14 -5.66
CA VAL A 480 26.09 22.72 -5.38
C VAL A 480 27.22 22.18 -6.26
N ARG A 481 27.23 22.55 -7.55
CA ARG A 481 28.23 22.16 -8.53
C ARG A 481 29.63 22.60 -8.08
N ASP A 482 29.77 23.86 -7.68
CA ASP A 482 31.06 24.42 -7.31
C ASP A 482 31.55 23.83 -5.97
N ALA A 483 30.64 23.65 -5.00
CA ALA A 483 30.93 22.99 -3.72
C ALA A 483 31.36 21.53 -3.92
N VAL A 484 30.62 20.74 -4.71
CA VAL A 484 30.93 19.33 -4.99
C VAL A 484 32.22 19.19 -5.77
N THR A 485 32.46 20.04 -6.78
CA THR A 485 33.71 20.01 -7.56
C THR A 485 34.91 20.33 -6.66
N THR A 486 34.79 21.34 -5.80
CA THR A 486 35.83 21.68 -4.81
C THR A 486 36.06 20.55 -3.82
N ALA A 487 34.99 19.90 -3.34
CA ALA A 487 35.08 18.75 -2.44
C ALA A 487 35.78 17.56 -3.10
N MET A 488 35.46 17.25 -4.38
CA MET A 488 36.13 16.21 -5.15
C MET A 488 37.63 16.53 -5.32
N ALA A 489 37.96 17.77 -5.69
CA ALA A 489 39.34 18.21 -5.84
C ALA A 489 40.12 18.11 -4.51
N ALA A 490 39.51 18.53 -3.40
CA ALA A 490 40.09 18.42 -2.07
C ALA A 490 40.28 16.95 -1.63
N ALA A 491 39.28 16.10 -1.87
CA ALA A 491 39.31 14.68 -1.54
C ALA A 491 40.40 13.93 -2.31
N HIS A 492 40.56 14.25 -3.60
CA HIS A 492 41.61 13.67 -4.43
C HIS A 492 43.01 14.15 -3.98
N ARG A 493 43.21 15.47 -3.81
CA ARG A 493 44.50 16.04 -3.37
C ARG A 493 44.96 15.52 -2.01
N ARG A 494 44.04 15.37 -1.06
CA ARG A 494 44.34 14.90 0.31
C ARG A 494 44.31 13.37 0.44
N SER A 495 44.13 12.63 -0.66
CA SER A 495 43.97 11.17 -0.65
C SER A 495 42.93 10.68 0.39
N LEU A 496 41.83 11.43 0.56
CA LEU A 496 40.83 11.15 1.60
C LEU A 496 40.23 9.76 1.45
N GLY A 497 40.14 9.22 0.23
CA GLY A 497 39.72 7.83 0.02
C GLY A 497 40.59 6.85 0.82
N ARG A 498 41.91 7.02 0.82
CA ARG A 498 42.83 6.19 1.61
C ARG A 498 42.66 6.44 3.11
N ALA A 499 42.51 7.71 3.52
CA ALA A 499 42.27 8.08 4.92
C ALA A 499 40.95 7.51 5.48
N LEU A 500 39.92 7.38 4.64
CA LEU A 500 38.62 6.78 4.96
C LEU A 500 38.60 5.25 4.79
N GLY A 501 39.78 4.63 4.57
CA GLY A 501 39.93 3.17 4.52
C GLY A 501 39.66 2.53 3.15
N ALA A 502 39.48 3.29 2.08
CA ALA A 502 39.42 2.73 0.72
C ALA A 502 40.79 2.18 0.32
N ARG A 503 40.81 0.95 -0.17
CA ARG A 503 42.01 0.24 -0.61
C ARG A 503 41.83 -0.25 -2.04
N ILE A 504 42.89 -0.16 -2.82
CA ILE A 504 42.96 -0.83 -4.13
C ILE A 504 43.20 -2.31 -3.83
N PRO A 505 42.36 -3.24 -4.32
CA PRO A 505 42.59 -4.66 -4.13
C PRO A 505 43.94 -5.08 -4.72
N GLU A 506 44.68 -5.95 -4.03
CA GLU A 506 45.96 -6.46 -4.54
C GLU A 506 45.75 -7.35 -5.77
N ARG A 507 44.66 -8.13 -5.79
CA ARG A 507 44.25 -8.98 -6.91
C ARG A 507 42.75 -8.94 -7.10
N SER A 508 42.34 -9.21 -8.33
CA SER A 508 40.94 -9.37 -8.70
C SER A 508 40.46 -10.74 -8.21
N GLU A 509 39.42 -10.75 -7.38
CA GLU A 509 38.99 -11.96 -6.67
C GLU A 509 37.46 -12.03 -6.62
N VAL A 510 36.94 -13.23 -6.83
CA VAL A 510 35.53 -13.59 -6.60
C VAL A 510 35.47 -14.63 -5.48
N ALA A 511 34.73 -14.32 -4.42
CA ALA A 511 34.61 -15.16 -3.25
C ALA A 511 34.05 -16.55 -3.60
N PRO A 512 34.55 -17.62 -2.94
CA PRO A 512 34.08 -18.98 -3.20
C PRO A 512 32.60 -19.17 -2.83
N PRO A 513 31.96 -20.22 -3.38
CA PRO A 513 30.59 -20.54 -3.03
C PRO A 513 30.43 -20.82 -1.52
N PRO A 514 29.26 -20.50 -0.92
CA PRO A 514 29.03 -20.78 0.49
C PRO A 514 29.03 -22.28 0.77
N ALA A 515 29.45 -22.66 1.98
CA ALA A 515 29.49 -24.04 2.44
C ALA A 515 28.12 -24.76 2.34
N PRO A 516 28.09 -26.09 2.09
CA PRO A 516 26.86 -26.87 1.94
C PRO A 516 25.85 -26.73 3.09
N LEU A 517 26.33 -26.71 4.34
CA LEU A 517 25.48 -26.53 5.53
C LEU A 517 24.72 -25.19 5.50
N ARG A 518 25.37 -24.12 5.04
CA ARG A 518 24.72 -22.81 4.87
C ARG A 518 23.69 -22.83 3.76
N LEU A 519 23.89 -23.63 2.71
CA LEU A 519 22.91 -23.81 1.64
C LEU A 519 21.70 -24.61 2.14
N ALA A 520 21.91 -25.68 2.91
CA ALA A 520 20.83 -26.45 3.53
C ALA A 520 19.97 -25.58 4.47
N GLY A 521 20.62 -24.79 5.33
CA GLY A 521 19.92 -23.84 6.21
C GLY A 521 19.09 -22.81 5.43
N ARG A 522 19.59 -22.31 4.30
CA ARG A 522 18.83 -21.40 3.42
C ARG A 522 17.59 -22.08 2.82
N LYS A 523 17.69 -23.35 2.39
CA LYS A 523 16.55 -24.12 1.87
C LYS A 523 15.49 -24.32 2.95
N ALA A 524 15.89 -24.67 4.18
CA ALA A 524 14.97 -24.81 5.31
C ALA A 524 14.23 -23.50 5.62
N LEU A 525 14.94 -22.37 5.63
CA LEU A 525 14.31 -21.05 5.81
C LEU A 525 13.33 -20.69 4.69
N VAL A 526 13.61 -21.08 3.44
CA VAL A 526 12.67 -20.90 2.33
C VAL A 526 11.42 -21.75 2.55
N ALA A 527 11.56 -23.02 2.94
CA ALA A 527 10.42 -23.89 3.23
C ALA A 527 9.54 -23.32 4.36
N LEU A 528 10.16 -22.92 5.48
CA LEU A 528 9.43 -22.32 6.61
C LEU A 528 8.69 -21.04 6.21
N ARG A 529 9.30 -20.20 5.36
CA ARG A 529 8.67 -19.01 4.82
C ARG A 529 7.42 -19.33 3.98
N GLU A 530 7.49 -20.33 3.10
CA GLU A 530 6.35 -20.75 2.29
C GLU A 530 5.22 -21.30 3.16
N VAL A 531 5.55 -22.13 4.16
CA VAL A 531 4.57 -22.63 5.15
C VAL A 531 3.93 -21.48 5.91
N GLY A 532 4.72 -20.51 6.38
CA GLY A 532 4.21 -19.32 7.05
C GLY A 532 3.25 -18.52 6.17
N ALA A 533 3.58 -18.32 4.89
CA ALA A 533 2.69 -17.64 3.94
C ALA A 533 1.36 -18.36 3.75
N LEU A 534 1.39 -19.70 3.68
CA LEU A 534 0.17 -20.53 3.58
C LEU A 534 -0.70 -20.44 4.84
N VAL A 535 -0.09 -20.46 6.04
CA VAL A 535 -0.83 -20.28 7.30
C VAL A 535 -1.52 -18.92 7.35
N MET A 536 -0.80 -17.85 6.99
CA MET A 536 -1.40 -16.51 6.91
C MET A 536 -2.54 -16.45 5.88
N PHE A 537 -2.37 -17.11 4.74
CA PHE A 537 -3.39 -17.17 3.70
C PHE A 537 -4.63 -17.94 4.13
N ALA A 538 -4.48 -19.08 4.81
CA ALA A 538 -5.59 -19.81 5.39
C ALA A 538 -6.38 -18.95 6.39
N GLY A 539 -5.67 -18.20 7.25
CA GLY A 539 -6.29 -17.21 8.14
C GLY A 539 -7.06 -16.14 7.38
N ALA A 540 -6.50 -15.61 6.28
CA ALA A 540 -7.16 -14.60 5.46
C ALA A 540 -8.42 -15.15 4.77
N VAL A 541 -8.37 -16.38 4.24
CA VAL A 541 -9.55 -17.03 3.65
C VAL A 541 -10.65 -17.25 4.68
N ASN A 542 -10.32 -17.73 5.89
CA ASN A 542 -11.29 -17.89 6.96
C ASN A 542 -11.88 -16.54 7.40
N GLN A 543 -11.05 -15.51 7.59
CA GLN A 543 -11.48 -14.16 7.91
C GLN A 543 -12.45 -13.60 6.85
N ALA A 544 -12.12 -13.78 5.57
CA ALA A 544 -12.97 -13.36 4.45
C ALA A 544 -14.32 -14.08 4.48
N ALA A 545 -14.32 -15.39 4.72
CA ALA A 545 -15.54 -16.19 4.79
C ALA A 545 -16.49 -15.75 5.92
N VAL A 546 -15.94 -15.26 7.02
CA VAL A 546 -16.71 -14.75 8.17
C VAL A 546 -17.22 -13.33 7.97
N GLU A 547 -16.47 -12.46 7.26
CA GLU A 547 -16.81 -11.04 7.12
C GLU A 547 -17.63 -10.69 5.87
N LEU A 548 -17.41 -11.38 4.75
CA LEU A 548 -18.04 -11.03 3.47
C LEU A 548 -19.54 -11.36 3.48
N TRP A 549 -20.40 -10.38 3.23
CA TRP A 549 -21.86 -10.54 3.33
C TRP A 549 -22.39 -11.63 2.39
N VAL A 550 -21.82 -11.74 1.19
CA VAL A 550 -22.22 -12.78 0.22
C VAL A 550 -21.99 -14.21 0.70
N ILE A 551 -21.05 -14.41 1.63
CA ILE A 551 -20.75 -15.69 2.27
C ILE A 551 -21.51 -15.78 3.58
N LYS A 552 -21.29 -14.84 4.50
CA LYS A 552 -21.87 -14.83 5.86
C LYS A 552 -23.39 -14.95 5.87
N ASN A 553 -24.09 -14.27 4.94
CA ASN A 553 -25.55 -14.30 4.89
C ASN A 553 -26.11 -15.62 4.34
N ARG A 554 -25.28 -16.45 3.70
CA ARG A 554 -25.66 -17.76 3.14
C ARG A 554 -25.15 -18.93 3.98
N TRP A 555 -23.96 -18.80 4.54
CA TRP A 555 -23.27 -19.86 5.26
C TRP A 555 -22.69 -19.33 6.58
N LYS A 556 -23.02 -20.00 7.69
CA LYS A 556 -22.42 -19.74 9.00
C LYS A 556 -21.07 -20.44 9.08
N VAL A 557 -20.02 -19.76 8.63
CA VAL A 557 -18.66 -20.29 8.66
C VAL A 557 -18.09 -20.18 10.07
N PRO A 558 -17.53 -21.26 10.66
CA PRO A 558 -16.86 -21.19 11.94
C PRO A 558 -15.67 -20.22 11.91
N HIS A 559 -15.43 -19.56 13.04
CA HIS A 559 -14.28 -18.69 13.23
C HIS A 559 -13.40 -19.23 14.38
N PRO A 560 -12.54 -20.24 14.11
CA PRO A 560 -11.64 -20.80 15.11
C PRO A 560 -10.83 -19.72 15.82
N GLU A 561 -10.48 -19.96 17.09
CA GLU A 561 -9.78 -18.97 17.90
C GLU A 561 -8.42 -18.62 17.30
N GLU A 562 -7.72 -19.59 16.73
CA GLU A 562 -6.38 -19.42 16.17
C GLU A 562 -6.39 -18.48 14.96
N THR A 563 -7.29 -18.71 14.00
CA THR A 563 -7.43 -17.86 12.81
C THR A 563 -7.96 -16.48 13.16
N ARG A 564 -8.90 -16.41 14.12
CA ARG A 564 -9.45 -15.16 14.64
C ARG A 564 -8.39 -14.30 15.30
N VAL A 565 -7.63 -14.87 16.23
CA VAL A 565 -6.56 -14.19 16.97
C VAL A 565 -5.47 -13.75 16.00
N LEU A 566 -5.12 -14.60 15.03
CA LEU A 566 -4.15 -14.26 13.99
C LEU A 566 -4.60 -13.03 13.19
N ALA A 567 -5.81 -13.06 12.62
CA ALA A 567 -6.38 -11.98 11.83
C ALA A 567 -6.54 -10.68 12.62
N GLN A 568 -7.03 -10.77 13.86
CA GLN A 568 -7.28 -9.60 14.72
C GLN A 568 -6.00 -8.98 15.25
N LYS A 569 -4.98 -9.77 15.63
CA LYS A 569 -3.71 -9.24 16.14
C LYS A 569 -2.85 -8.62 15.06
N LEU A 570 -2.81 -9.23 13.87
CA LEU A 570 -2.03 -8.72 12.73
C LEU A 570 -2.82 -7.79 11.82
N ARG A 571 -4.09 -7.49 12.16
CA ARG A 571 -4.96 -6.51 11.49
C ARG A 571 -5.11 -6.75 9.98
N PHE A 572 -5.17 -8.01 9.54
CA PHE A 572 -5.40 -8.37 8.14
C PHE A 572 -6.86 -8.78 7.87
N LEU A 573 -7.77 -7.90 8.26
CA LEU A 573 -9.22 -8.06 8.02
C LEU A 573 -9.54 -8.17 6.53
N GLN A 574 -10.68 -8.75 6.17
CA GLN A 574 -11.03 -9.12 4.79
C GLN A 574 -12.44 -8.68 4.39
N GLY A 575 -13.01 -7.70 5.11
CA GLY A 575 -14.27 -7.05 4.78
C GLY A 575 -14.15 -6.11 3.57
N TRP A 576 -14.45 -6.62 2.37
CA TRP A 576 -14.37 -5.89 1.10
C TRP A 576 -15.75 -5.43 0.60
N PHE A 577 -16.26 -4.33 1.15
CA PHE A 577 -17.58 -3.75 0.82
C PHE A 577 -17.58 -2.21 0.89
N MET A 578 -16.54 -1.58 0.32
CA MET A 578 -16.40 -0.11 0.33
C MET A 578 -17.47 0.54 -0.55
N PHE A 579 -18.11 1.59 -0.03
CA PHE A 579 -19.21 2.31 -0.71
C PHE A 579 -20.36 1.37 -1.16
N SER A 580 -20.64 0.34 -0.37
CA SER A 580 -21.64 -0.70 -0.65
C SER A 580 -22.64 -0.84 0.49
N PRO A 581 -23.91 -1.24 0.21
CA PRO A 581 -24.47 -1.51 -1.10
C PRO A 581 -24.77 -0.25 -1.91
N ASN A 582 -25.05 0.87 -1.25
CA ASN A 582 -24.99 2.23 -1.82
C ASN A 582 -23.75 2.94 -1.26
N PRO A 583 -23.24 3.98 -1.95
CA PRO A 583 -22.34 4.92 -1.30
C PRO A 583 -23.03 5.58 -0.09
N VAL A 584 -22.23 6.23 0.76
CA VAL A 584 -22.76 7.04 1.86
C VAL A 584 -23.63 8.16 1.26
N MET A 585 -24.84 8.31 1.79
CA MET A 585 -25.87 9.23 1.28
C MET A 585 -26.10 10.43 2.22
N ASP A 586 -25.67 10.28 3.46
CA ASP A 586 -25.67 11.28 4.52
C ASP A 586 -24.24 11.70 4.83
N ASP A 587 -24.05 12.90 5.35
CA ASP A 587 -22.79 13.33 5.92
C ASP A 587 -22.97 13.89 7.33
N GLY A 588 -21.86 14.14 8.02
CA GLY A 588 -21.91 14.80 9.30
C GLY A 588 -20.57 14.93 10.00
N THR A 589 -20.56 15.80 11.00
CA THR A 589 -19.40 16.09 11.84
C THR A 589 -19.82 16.34 13.28
N ILE A 590 -18.84 16.31 14.18
CA ILE A 590 -18.99 16.85 15.52
C ILE A 590 -18.87 18.37 15.46
N VAL A 591 -19.78 19.05 16.15
CA VAL A 591 -19.72 20.49 16.45
C VAL A 591 -19.84 20.64 17.95
N VAL A 592 -18.95 21.43 18.55
CA VAL A 592 -18.97 21.69 19.98
C VAL A 592 -19.28 23.15 20.22
N ASP A 593 -20.32 23.40 21.00
CA ASP A 593 -20.63 24.73 21.52
C ASP A 593 -20.14 24.82 22.97
N ALA A 594 -18.87 25.21 23.13
CA ALA A 594 -18.22 25.35 24.44
C ALA A 594 -18.14 26.82 24.85
N VAL A 595 -18.39 27.07 26.13
CA VAL A 595 -18.33 28.40 26.74
C VAL A 595 -17.03 28.55 27.52
N THR A 596 -16.23 29.56 27.17
CA THR A 596 -14.99 29.91 27.86
C THR A 596 -15.25 30.72 29.13
N VAL A 597 -14.23 30.89 29.97
CA VAL A 597 -14.29 31.63 31.25
C VAL A 597 -14.68 33.10 31.07
N ASP A 598 -14.38 33.68 29.91
CA ASP A 598 -14.75 35.03 29.50
C ASP A 598 -16.09 35.10 28.74
N GLY A 599 -16.83 33.99 28.64
CA GLY A 599 -18.17 33.92 28.07
C GLY A 599 -18.24 33.74 26.55
N ARG A 600 -17.12 33.61 25.83
CA ARG A 600 -17.13 33.34 24.38
C ARG A 600 -17.60 31.91 24.09
N HIS A 601 -18.31 31.75 22.98
CA HIS A 601 -18.69 30.45 22.43
C HIS A 601 -17.65 30.02 21.37
N ILE A 602 -17.08 28.83 21.53
CA ILE A 602 -16.02 28.31 20.67
C ILE A 602 -16.14 26.79 20.48
N ASP A 603 -15.74 26.32 19.31
CA ASP A 603 -15.48 24.90 19.06
C ASP A 603 -13.98 24.59 19.32
N PRO A 604 -13.61 23.84 20.37
CA PRO A 604 -12.22 23.52 20.71
C PRO A 604 -11.48 22.61 19.72
N PHE A 605 -12.16 22.05 18.71
CA PHE A 605 -11.51 21.30 17.62
C PHE A 605 -11.13 22.20 16.45
N THR A 606 -11.86 23.29 16.21
CA THR A 606 -11.53 24.25 15.13
C THR A 606 -10.87 25.54 15.62
N GLY A 607 -11.07 25.90 16.89
CA GLY A 607 -10.71 27.20 17.46
C GLY A 607 -11.55 28.38 16.95
N LYS A 608 -12.67 28.11 16.28
CA LYS A 608 -13.59 29.10 15.70
C LYS A 608 -14.95 29.06 16.42
N PRO A 609 -15.83 30.05 16.21
CA PRO A 609 -17.22 29.95 16.66
C PRO A 609 -17.87 28.65 16.16
N PRO A 610 -18.75 28.01 16.96
CA PRO A 610 -19.43 26.79 16.57
C PRO A 610 -20.21 26.99 15.28
N ASN A 611 -19.90 26.21 14.25
CA ASN A 611 -20.58 26.29 12.96
C ASN A 611 -21.56 25.12 12.83
N PHE A 612 -22.85 25.43 12.88
CA PHE A 612 -23.91 24.43 12.70
C PHE A 612 -24.44 24.36 11.27
N ASP A 613 -24.01 25.23 10.36
CA ASP A 613 -24.46 25.23 8.96
C ASP A 613 -23.66 24.20 8.15
N LEU A 614 -24.24 22.99 8.03
CA LEU A 614 -23.70 21.94 7.16
C LEU A 614 -24.22 22.06 5.73
N LEU A 615 -25.40 22.65 5.53
CA LEU A 615 -26.03 22.76 4.22
C LEU A 615 -25.18 23.55 3.21
N ASN A 616 -24.39 24.51 3.71
CA ASN A 616 -23.47 25.31 2.90
C ASN A 616 -22.00 24.92 3.09
N ALA A 617 -21.70 23.81 3.77
CA ALA A 617 -20.33 23.36 3.97
C ALA A 617 -19.69 22.96 2.62
N LYS A 618 -18.45 23.40 2.42
CA LYS A 618 -17.60 23.00 1.28
C LYS A 618 -16.33 22.37 1.82
N SER A 619 -16.42 21.08 2.15
CA SER A 619 -15.46 20.34 2.98
C SER A 619 -15.40 20.79 4.44
N PHE A 620 -15.16 19.84 5.35
CA PHE A 620 -14.94 20.16 6.77
C PHE A 620 -13.49 20.57 7.08
N ALA A 621 -12.58 20.49 6.11
CA ALA A 621 -11.15 20.81 6.25
C ALA A 621 -10.42 20.04 7.38
N TYR A 622 -11.05 19.01 7.95
CA TYR A 622 -10.41 18.09 8.87
C TYR A 622 -9.56 17.08 8.12
N THR A 623 -8.52 16.57 8.80
CA THR A 623 -7.80 15.40 8.29
C THR A 623 -8.72 14.17 8.35
N GLN A 624 -8.45 13.18 7.50
CA GLN A 624 -9.14 11.89 7.54
C GLN A 624 -9.19 11.27 8.95
N ILE A 625 -8.13 11.43 9.74
CA ILE A 625 -8.03 10.87 11.10
C ILE A 625 -9.12 11.47 11.99
N TRP A 626 -9.31 12.79 11.93
CA TRP A 626 -10.35 13.49 12.69
C TRP A 626 -11.75 13.16 12.17
N CYS A 627 -11.96 13.11 10.85
CA CYS A 627 -13.24 12.71 10.26
C CYS A 627 -13.66 11.30 10.70
N ASP A 628 -12.73 10.34 10.69
CA ASP A 628 -12.98 8.98 11.14
C ASP A 628 -13.27 8.91 12.64
N TYR A 629 -12.51 9.66 13.45
CA TYR A 629 -12.73 9.74 14.90
C TYR A 629 -14.13 10.27 15.21
N PHE A 630 -14.53 11.39 14.59
CA PHE A 630 -15.86 11.99 14.76
C PHE A 630 -16.99 11.07 14.30
N ALA A 631 -16.83 10.45 13.13
CA ALA A 631 -17.83 9.51 12.61
C ALA A 631 -18.05 8.29 13.52
N ARG A 632 -17.06 7.91 14.33
CA ARG A 632 -17.15 6.75 15.23
C ARG A 632 -17.46 7.11 16.69
N ILE A 633 -16.93 8.21 17.24
CA ILE A 633 -17.17 8.60 18.63
C ILE A 633 -18.64 8.94 18.91
N LYS A 634 -19.37 9.34 17.86
CA LYS A 634 -20.83 9.56 17.94
C LYS A 634 -21.62 8.30 18.28
N LEU A 635 -21.11 7.12 17.93
CA LEU A 635 -21.88 5.88 18.05
C LEU A 635 -22.16 5.55 19.53
N PRO A 636 -23.35 5.03 19.87
CA PRO A 636 -23.70 4.66 21.24
C PRO A 636 -22.70 3.69 21.89
N ALA A 637 -22.15 2.75 21.10
CA ALA A 637 -21.13 1.79 21.55
C ALA A 637 -19.83 2.45 22.04
N ASN A 638 -19.57 3.71 21.66
CA ASN A 638 -18.36 4.46 21.99
C ASN A 638 -18.59 5.55 23.04
N THR A 639 -19.77 5.59 23.67
CA THR A 639 -20.10 6.53 24.76
C THR A 639 -19.08 6.51 25.89
N SER A 640 -18.53 5.34 26.19
CA SER A 640 -17.51 5.11 27.21
C SER A 640 -16.17 5.81 26.95
N TYR A 641 -15.92 6.31 25.73
CA TYR A 641 -14.71 7.08 25.37
C TYR A 641 -14.94 8.59 25.42
N ARG A 642 -16.19 9.08 25.57
CA ARG A 642 -16.52 10.51 25.54
C ARG A 642 -15.97 11.27 26.76
N ASP A 643 -15.69 10.58 27.86
CA ASP A 643 -14.99 11.17 29.02
C ASP A 643 -13.59 11.68 28.64
N ALA A 644 -12.84 10.89 27.87
CA ALA A 644 -11.53 11.30 27.38
C ALA A 644 -11.60 12.53 26.46
N MET A 645 -12.66 12.60 25.63
CA MET A 645 -12.93 13.76 24.79
C MET A 645 -13.19 15.02 25.63
N LYS A 646 -13.94 14.92 26.74
CA LYS A 646 -14.14 16.05 27.68
C LYS A 646 -12.81 16.53 28.26
N GLU A 647 -11.99 15.61 28.76
CA GLU A 647 -10.67 15.95 29.31
C GLU A 647 -9.73 16.59 28.28
N TYR A 648 -9.83 16.18 27.01
CA TYR A 648 -9.11 16.82 25.92
C TYR A 648 -9.60 18.26 25.66
N MET A 649 -10.92 18.50 25.74
CA MET A 649 -11.49 19.85 25.61
C MET A 649 -11.14 20.73 26.80
N TYR A 650 -11.14 20.23 28.04
CA TYR A 650 -10.72 21.01 29.21
C TYR A 650 -9.29 21.52 29.13
N ARG A 651 -8.43 20.81 28.40
CA ARG A 651 -7.03 21.19 28.14
C ARG A 651 -6.86 22.14 26.95
N TYR A 652 -7.95 22.71 26.43
CA TYR A 652 -7.88 23.72 25.37
C TYR A 652 -6.95 24.91 25.68
N PRO A 653 -6.92 25.48 26.90
CA PRO A 653 -5.95 26.53 27.26
C PRO A 653 -4.49 26.13 27.12
N GLU A 654 -4.16 24.85 27.35
CA GLU A 654 -2.80 24.33 27.20
C GLU A 654 -2.37 24.33 25.73
N ARG A 655 -3.33 24.09 24.82
CA ARG A 655 -3.11 24.10 23.37
C ARG A 655 -3.03 25.52 22.80
N THR A 656 -3.77 26.48 23.36
CA THR A 656 -3.76 27.87 22.89
C THR A 656 -2.73 28.75 23.61
N GLY A 657 -2.25 28.33 24.77
CA GLY A 657 -1.38 29.12 25.65
C GLY A 657 -2.10 30.25 26.37
N ARG A 658 -3.43 30.32 26.29
CA ARG A 658 -4.27 31.42 26.76
C ARG A 658 -5.17 30.98 27.91
N PRO A 659 -4.97 31.50 29.14
CA PRO A 659 -5.80 31.13 30.29
C PRO A 659 -7.29 31.48 30.14
N GLU A 660 -7.62 32.50 29.34
CA GLU A 660 -8.97 32.95 29.01
C GLU A 660 -9.74 31.96 28.13
N ASP A 661 -9.06 31.00 27.48
CA ASP A 661 -9.72 29.95 26.72
C ASP A 661 -10.20 28.78 27.60
N ALA A 662 -10.15 28.93 28.93
CA ALA A 662 -10.58 27.89 29.85
C ALA A 662 -12.07 27.60 29.69
N ILE A 663 -12.40 26.37 29.29
CA ILE A 663 -13.79 25.97 29.04
C ILE A 663 -14.50 25.66 30.36
N VAL A 664 -15.62 26.35 30.60
CA VAL A 664 -16.48 26.23 31.79
C VAL A 664 -17.58 25.20 31.58
N SER A 665 -18.21 25.18 30.40
CA SER A 665 -19.27 24.23 30.05
C SER A 665 -19.39 24.10 28.54
N GLY A 666 -20.20 23.17 28.06
CA GLY A 666 -20.54 23.10 26.65
C GLY A 666 -21.45 21.94 26.29
N ASP A 667 -21.99 22.03 25.08
CA ASP A 667 -22.81 20.99 24.45
C ASP A 667 -22.09 20.43 23.22
N VAL A 668 -22.07 19.10 23.10
CA VAL A 668 -21.47 18.39 21.96
C VAL A 668 -22.59 17.85 21.07
N TYR A 669 -22.56 18.21 19.79
CA TYR A 669 -23.55 17.82 18.80
C TYR A 669 -22.94 16.95 17.70
N TRP A 670 -23.71 15.96 17.25
CA TRP A 670 -23.55 15.40 15.91
C TRP A 670 -24.49 16.17 14.98
N VAL A 671 -23.90 16.94 14.07
CA VAL A 671 -24.66 17.65 13.04
C VAL A 671 -24.53 16.82 11.77
N LYS A 672 -25.67 16.53 11.14
CA LYS A 672 -25.73 15.72 9.93
C LYS A 672 -26.69 16.33 8.93
N ASP A 673 -26.47 16.02 7.67
CA ASP A 673 -27.31 16.40 6.55
C ASP A 673 -27.40 15.25 5.53
N TRP A 674 -28.25 15.43 4.53
CA TRP A 674 -28.34 14.54 3.40
C TRP A 674 -27.67 15.14 2.18
N ASN A 675 -26.85 14.33 1.53
CA ASN A 675 -26.17 14.73 0.29
C ASN A 675 -27.21 15.11 -0.76
N PRO A 676 -26.90 16.05 -1.66
CA PRO A 676 -27.83 16.49 -2.69
C PRO A 676 -28.35 15.33 -3.52
N LYS A 677 -29.66 15.34 -3.81
CA LYS A 677 -30.26 14.38 -4.74
C LYS A 677 -29.63 14.55 -6.13
N TRP A 678 -29.59 13.46 -6.90
CA TRP A 678 -29.14 13.52 -8.29
C TRP A 678 -29.88 14.63 -9.08
N GLY A 679 -29.11 15.53 -9.69
CA GLY A 679 -29.64 16.68 -10.43
C GLY A 679 -29.73 17.98 -9.63
N SER A 680 -29.47 17.96 -8.33
CA SER A 680 -29.30 19.13 -7.45
C SER A 680 -27.87 19.19 -6.90
N THR A 681 -27.46 20.37 -6.46
CA THR A 681 -26.19 20.62 -5.74
C THR A 681 -26.40 21.03 -4.28
N GLN A 682 -27.66 21.18 -3.84
CA GLN A 682 -28.00 21.61 -2.49
C GLN A 682 -28.25 20.42 -1.57
N SER A 683 -27.52 20.36 -0.46
CA SER A 683 -27.77 19.42 0.64
C SER A 683 -29.10 19.78 1.32
N TYR A 684 -29.66 18.83 2.07
CA TYR A 684 -30.96 19.03 2.72
C TYR A 684 -31.09 18.26 4.03
N GLY A 685 -32.11 18.59 4.82
CA GLY A 685 -32.46 17.84 6.02
C GLY A 685 -31.37 17.89 7.10
N GLU A 686 -30.82 19.07 7.36
CA GLU A 686 -29.90 19.26 8.48
C GLU A 686 -30.60 18.91 9.80
N GLU A 687 -29.97 18.02 10.57
CA GLU A 687 -30.41 17.61 11.89
C GLU A 687 -29.28 17.77 12.90
N ARG A 688 -29.63 18.20 14.11
CA ARG A 688 -28.71 18.39 15.22
C ARG A 688 -29.06 17.43 16.33
N GLU A 689 -28.20 16.44 16.54
CA GLU A 689 -28.35 15.47 17.63
C GLU A 689 -27.38 15.84 18.75
N ARG A 690 -27.89 16.28 19.90
CA ARG A 690 -27.04 16.54 21.07
C ARG A 690 -26.57 15.20 21.65
N LEU A 691 -25.27 14.97 21.64
CA LEU A 691 -24.66 13.73 22.12
C LEU A 691 -24.50 13.72 23.65
N PHE A 692 -24.04 14.83 24.22
CA PHE A 692 -23.90 15.03 25.67
C PHE A 692 -23.57 16.49 25.99
N SER A 693 -23.80 16.87 27.25
CA SER A 693 -23.40 18.15 27.84
C SER A 693 -22.31 17.92 28.87
N PHE A 694 -21.48 18.92 29.13
CA PHE A 694 -20.42 18.83 30.13
C PHE A 694 -20.21 20.15 30.87
N HIS A 695 -19.64 20.05 32.08
CA HIS A 695 -19.30 21.19 32.93
C HIS A 695 -17.91 20.96 33.51
N ASN A 696 -17.12 22.01 33.66
CA ASN A 696 -15.78 22.00 34.23
C ASN A 696 -15.77 22.75 35.57
N PRO A 697 -15.89 22.03 36.70
CA PRO A 697 -15.96 22.67 38.01
C PRO A 697 -14.74 23.54 38.32
N LYS A 698 -13.55 23.15 37.83
CA LYS A 698 -12.29 23.89 38.08
C LYS A 698 -12.27 25.24 37.37
N ALA A 699 -12.68 25.27 36.11
CA ALA A 699 -12.75 26.53 35.35
C ALA A 699 -13.89 27.42 35.85
N GLN A 700 -15.01 26.83 36.28
CA GLN A 700 -16.14 27.58 36.83
C GLN A 700 -15.78 28.29 38.14
N ALA A 701 -15.07 27.62 39.05
CA ALA A 701 -14.57 28.25 40.28
C ALA A 701 -13.63 29.43 39.98
N ARG A 702 -12.83 29.34 38.91
CA ARG A 702 -11.96 30.42 38.45
C ARG A 702 -12.75 31.58 37.82
N ALA A 703 -13.82 31.30 37.08
CA ALA A 703 -14.70 32.31 36.52
C ALA A 703 -15.42 33.13 37.61
N GLN A 704 -15.75 32.48 38.72
CA GLN A 704 -16.48 33.06 39.85
C GLN A 704 -15.57 33.83 40.83
N ALA A 705 -14.25 33.64 40.76
CA ALA A 705 -13.29 34.44 41.52
C ALA A 705 -13.07 35.78 40.79
N GLU A 706 -13.59 36.88 41.35
CA GLU A 706 -13.46 38.25 40.80
C GLU A 706 -12.00 38.62 40.45
N PRO A 707 -11.77 39.48 39.42
CA PRO A 707 -10.46 40.10 39.24
C PRO A 707 -10.13 40.99 40.46
N PRO A 708 -8.85 41.12 40.86
CA PRO A 708 -8.49 42.02 41.96
C PRO A 708 -8.97 43.43 41.62
N GLY A 709 -9.89 43.95 42.43
CA GLY A 709 -10.49 45.27 42.25
C GLY A 709 -9.44 46.37 42.12
N GLU A 710 -9.72 47.34 41.24
CA GLU A 710 -8.91 48.55 41.10
C GLU A 710 -8.63 49.16 42.48
N PRO A 711 -7.38 49.55 42.78
CA PRO A 711 -7.09 50.25 44.03
C PRO A 711 -7.94 51.52 44.06
N ALA A 712 -8.75 51.64 45.13
CA ALA A 712 -9.59 52.79 45.39
C ALA A 712 -8.78 54.08 45.18
N GLN A 713 -9.23 54.92 44.24
CA GLN A 713 -8.75 56.29 44.14
C GLN A 713 -9.07 56.98 45.47
N THR A 714 -8.05 57.16 46.30
CA THR A 714 -8.12 58.04 47.45
C THR A 714 -8.32 59.46 46.94
N ASP A 715 -9.51 59.99 47.18
CA ASP A 715 -9.87 61.40 47.14
C ASP A 715 -8.77 62.22 47.85
N GLN A 716 -7.96 62.93 47.08
CA GLN A 716 -7.18 64.05 47.60
C GLN A 716 -7.99 65.32 47.37
N SER A 717 -8.70 65.73 48.43
CA SER A 717 -9.23 67.09 48.55
C SER A 717 -8.05 68.08 48.71
N PRO A 718 -8.14 69.31 48.17
CA PRO A 718 -7.01 70.22 48.10
C PRO A 718 -6.85 70.99 49.41
N ALA A 719 -5.63 71.07 49.94
CA ALA A 719 -5.27 72.03 50.98
C ALA A 719 -3.82 72.50 50.81
N ASN A 720 -3.71 73.81 50.50
CA ASN A 720 -2.57 74.73 50.48
C ASN A 720 -1.54 74.63 49.36
#